data_AF-A0A2K9MCY3-F1
#
_entry.id   AF-A0A2K9MCY3-F1
#
_cell.length_a   1.000
_cell.length_b   1.000
_cell.length_c   1.000
_cell.angle_alpha   90.00
_cell.angle_beta   90.00
_cell.angle_gamma   90.00
#
_symmetry.space_group_name_H-M   'P 1'
#
loop_
_entity.id
_entity.type
_entity.pdbx_description
1 polymer ?
#
loop_
_entity_poly.entity_id
_entity_poly.type
_entity_poly.pdbx_seq_one_letter_code
_entity_poly.pdbx_strand_id
1 'polypeptide(L)'
;MPRTREVGTLWIGGKLSWMEQLCLKSFVDHGQRITLFSYEDIPNVPAGVIRRDGREVIDTDDFIKYEKKNSYALFADLFRLHMIAKNPGMIWIDTDVYCQRPLDYDDDHVFGYELPDSDRVNNAVLGLPADSEMLQAMLDFTADRFSIAPFLPKKERKRLAEARDAGTPVHVSQQSWGVWGPLMLTHYVKQFGMSERVQPLPAFYPVTFRERTLFNTDRQAVLDAITEQTTALHVWASNKRELGNHQLGLPPARSWWAQALEQHRINPALAPITGRNTTSFDTSLLDQVPPIDGAVMDLGGRSPALVISLHARDHCRVQVVDINAEGRFGQQPEAMQTYVDTLVQNGVDPDAVNVISNRRHLAPVDVILNLKNFGDSAKVKHLTPILQNAMHSDSQLFMDIRKGSGAFPFLKTACSTEILQGEAGSDLRRVVARPLPPEPASDEAWAGIAARLAGEEGFFRDGPAGHSFLYVPRDPDVLVVTFDNLDIAMTKRAERRPWGYEFIEKQGWSMLGVLAGGWTWYREPWVADQFDRLRDEGFFRRFKRVVFYGASMGGYAAAAFSAACPGAEVVAISPQSTLDRSLVPFETRYRSAWGYDYSGPYGDAATASRAARRVTILFDPYEPLDAAHANRFTGANVVKLRCPLMGHRLGSSLSQMGILSDTILAALSGRLEPVDFYRNLRARHSFPRYQKELFRRAMSQGRPDLARRVGRWVLSRGDNRAIRLGMAALNQVAVPEAHADVSN
;
A
#
# COMPACT_ATOMS: atom_id res chain seq x y z
N MET A 1 -11.49 42.54 21.04
CA MET A 1 -10.40 41.62 20.64
C MET A 1 -11.01 40.72 19.58
N PRO A 2 -10.37 40.57 18.41
CA PRO A 2 -10.88 39.70 17.36
C PRO A 2 -11.09 38.28 17.90
N ARG A 3 -12.26 37.70 17.62
CA ARG A 3 -12.66 36.38 18.12
C ARG A 3 -12.27 35.32 17.09
N THR A 4 -11.20 34.56 17.33
CA THR A 4 -10.88 33.40 16.49
C THR A 4 -11.96 32.32 16.66
N ARG A 5 -12.74 32.08 15.60
CA ARG A 5 -13.84 31.11 15.59
C ARG A 5 -13.36 29.73 15.14
N GLU A 6 -14.08 28.71 15.60
CA GLU A 6 -13.93 27.36 15.06
C GLU A 6 -14.45 27.32 13.62
N VAL A 7 -13.71 26.67 12.73
CA VAL A 7 -14.16 26.38 11.36
C VAL A 7 -14.64 24.94 11.26
N GLY A 8 -15.65 24.71 10.43
CA GLY A 8 -16.22 23.39 10.16
C GLY A 8 -16.20 23.05 8.68
N THR A 9 -15.97 21.77 8.36
CA THR A 9 -15.97 21.26 6.98
C THR A 9 -16.48 19.83 6.92
N LEU A 10 -16.75 19.31 5.72
CA LEU A 10 -17.32 17.98 5.51
C LEU A 10 -16.48 17.13 4.57
N TRP A 11 -16.28 15.87 4.95
CA TRP A 11 -15.80 14.83 4.05
C TRP A 11 -16.61 13.55 4.21
N ILE A 12 -17.39 13.19 3.19
CA ILE A 12 -18.38 12.10 3.29
C ILE A 12 -17.70 10.75 3.55
N GLY A 13 -16.66 10.42 2.79
CA GLY A 13 -16.02 9.11 2.86
C GLY A 13 -14.75 8.98 2.03
N GLY A 14 -14.01 7.89 2.28
CA GLY A 14 -12.71 7.62 1.67
C GLY A 14 -11.56 8.51 2.16
N LYS A 15 -10.34 8.21 1.71
CA LYS A 15 -9.13 8.92 2.15
C LYS A 15 -9.03 10.34 1.63
N LEU A 16 -8.42 11.22 2.43
CA LEU A 16 -8.02 12.56 2.02
C LEU A 16 -6.80 12.50 1.10
N SER A 17 -6.77 13.27 0.01
CA SER A 17 -5.51 13.48 -0.72
C SER A 17 -4.62 14.48 0.03
N TRP A 18 -3.38 14.63 -0.40
CA TRP A 18 -2.47 15.64 0.14
C TRP A 18 -3.04 17.06 0.06
N MET A 19 -3.94 17.36 -0.89
CA MET A 19 -4.56 18.68 -1.05
C MET A 19 -5.52 19.00 0.10
N GLU A 20 -6.43 18.07 0.44
CA GLU A 20 -7.29 18.24 1.61
C GLU A 20 -6.48 18.25 2.89
N GLN A 21 -5.48 17.36 3.01
CA GLN A 21 -4.61 17.35 4.18
C GLN A 21 -3.89 18.68 4.36
N LEU A 22 -3.40 19.30 3.28
CA LEU A 22 -2.78 20.62 3.29
C LEU A 22 -3.76 21.69 3.80
N CYS A 23 -4.97 21.70 3.25
CA CYS A 23 -6.00 22.66 3.64
C CYS A 23 -6.36 22.52 5.12
N LEU A 24 -6.68 21.31 5.59
CA LEU A 24 -7.03 21.08 6.99
C LEU A 24 -5.85 21.39 7.95
N LYS A 25 -4.64 20.95 7.58
CA LYS A 25 -3.44 21.15 8.41
C LYS A 25 -3.03 22.62 8.49
N SER A 26 -3.32 23.42 7.46
CA SER A 26 -3.02 24.85 7.50
C SER A 26 -3.76 25.58 8.64
N PHE A 27 -5.04 25.27 8.88
CA PHE A 27 -5.79 25.83 10.01
C PHE A 27 -5.19 25.44 11.36
N VAL A 28 -4.84 24.15 11.51
CA VAL A 28 -4.21 23.64 12.74
C VAL A 28 -2.89 24.36 13.01
N ASP A 29 -2.02 24.48 11.99
CA ASP A 29 -0.70 25.10 12.13
C ASP A 29 -0.77 26.61 12.39
N HIS A 30 -1.85 27.27 11.97
CA HIS A 30 -2.17 28.66 12.30
C HIS A 30 -2.92 28.83 13.63
N GLY A 31 -3.14 27.76 14.39
CA GLY A 31 -3.79 27.81 15.70
C GLY A 31 -5.31 28.01 15.66
N GLN A 32 -5.94 27.87 14.48
CA GLN A 32 -7.38 27.95 14.34
C GLN A 32 -8.01 26.56 14.48
N ARG A 33 -8.97 26.41 15.40
CA ARG A 33 -9.70 25.16 15.60
C ARG A 33 -10.46 24.79 14.33
N ILE A 34 -10.30 23.55 13.86
CA ILE A 34 -10.99 23.02 12.69
C ILE A 34 -11.64 21.68 13.00
N THR A 35 -12.92 21.57 12.65
CA THR A 35 -13.72 20.36 12.76
C THR A 35 -14.02 19.77 11.39
N LEU A 36 -13.60 18.52 11.19
CA LEU A 36 -13.98 17.68 10.06
C LEU A 36 -15.16 16.80 10.45
N PHE A 37 -16.33 17.08 9.87
CA PHE A 37 -17.47 16.19 9.91
C PHE A 37 -17.29 15.09 8.86
N SER A 38 -17.56 13.84 9.22
CA SER A 38 -17.53 12.72 8.27
C SER A 38 -18.59 11.67 8.56
N TYR A 39 -19.01 10.92 7.53
CA TYR A 39 -19.98 9.82 7.69
C TYR A 39 -19.30 8.45 7.80
N GLU A 40 -18.03 8.38 7.40
CA GLU A 40 -17.13 7.24 7.52
C GLU A 40 -15.92 7.57 8.41
N ASP A 41 -15.20 6.53 8.86
CA ASP A 41 -13.88 6.71 9.46
C ASP A 41 -12.85 7.06 8.38
N ILE A 42 -12.17 8.20 8.55
CA ILE A 42 -11.19 8.71 7.59
C ILE A 42 -9.80 8.41 8.16
N PRO A 43 -9.05 7.45 7.60
CA PRO A 43 -7.87 6.89 8.27
C PRO A 43 -6.64 7.80 8.23
N ASN A 44 -6.67 8.91 7.48
CA ASN A 44 -5.53 9.79 7.24
C ASN A 44 -5.83 11.28 7.48
N VAL A 45 -6.67 11.58 8.46
CA VAL A 45 -6.92 12.95 8.94
C VAL A 45 -5.64 13.52 9.58
N PRO A 46 -5.20 14.75 9.24
CA PRO A 46 -4.06 15.38 9.88
C PRO A 46 -4.24 15.52 11.40
N ALA A 47 -3.16 15.34 12.15
CA ALA A 47 -3.17 15.55 13.60
C ALA A 47 -3.61 16.99 13.96
N GLY A 48 -4.42 17.13 15.02
CA GLY A 48 -4.96 18.40 15.48
C GLY A 48 -6.33 18.78 14.89
N VAL A 49 -6.77 18.11 13.81
CA VAL A 49 -8.13 18.27 13.28
C VAL A 49 -9.13 17.55 14.19
N ILE A 50 -10.17 18.26 14.61
CA ILE A 50 -11.26 17.70 15.41
C ILE A 50 -12.15 16.85 14.50
N ARG A 51 -12.56 15.68 14.97
CA ARG A 51 -13.39 14.73 14.19
C ARG A 51 -14.77 14.63 14.84
N ARG A 52 -15.83 14.83 14.05
CA ARG A 52 -17.23 14.70 14.51
C ARG A 52 -18.06 13.92 13.50
N ASP A 53 -19.13 13.28 13.94
CA ASP A 53 -20.01 12.53 13.03
C ASP A 53 -20.88 13.52 12.24
N GLY A 54 -20.93 13.37 10.92
CA GLY A 54 -21.79 14.17 10.05
C GLY A 54 -23.28 14.07 10.43
N ARG A 55 -23.69 12.96 11.04
CA ARG A 55 -25.05 12.72 11.53
C ARG A 55 -25.48 13.67 12.64
N GLU A 56 -24.53 14.29 13.34
CA GLU A 56 -24.83 15.36 14.31
C GLU A 56 -25.47 16.57 13.62
N VAL A 57 -25.12 16.81 12.36
CA VAL A 57 -25.62 17.93 11.54
C VAL A 57 -26.81 17.50 10.68
N ILE A 58 -26.66 16.45 9.87
CA ILE A 58 -27.75 15.85 9.08
C ILE A 58 -27.65 14.33 9.21
N ASP A 59 -28.63 13.68 9.82
CA ASP A 59 -28.69 12.22 9.85
C ASP A 59 -29.34 11.70 8.55
N THR A 60 -28.54 11.15 7.65
CA THR A 60 -28.98 10.71 6.33
C THR A 60 -28.03 9.70 5.70
N ASP A 61 -28.60 8.82 4.87
CA ASP A 61 -27.85 7.96 3.94
C ASP A 61 -28.04 8.42 2.47
N ASP A 62 -28.81 9.48 2.24
CA ASP A 62 -29.11 10.06 0.93
C ASP A 62 -28.24 11.30 0.64
N PHE A 63 -27.05 11.03 0.11
CA PHE A 63 -26.07 12.06 -0.27
C PHE A 63 -26.34 12.58 -1.69
N ILE A 64 -27.16 13.62 -1.81
CA ILE A 64 -27.59 14.22 -3.09
C ILE A 64 -26.38 14.70 -3.93
N LYS A 65 -26.37 14.37 -5.22
CA LYS A 65 -25.33 14.77 -6.18
C LYS A 65 -25.90 15.52 -7.38
N TYR A 66 -25.07 16.36 -7.99
CA TYR A 66 -25.32 16.79 -9.37
C TYR A 66 -25.14 15.60 -10.33
N GLU A 67 -26.19 15.19 -11.02
CA GLU A 67 -26.17 14.02 -11.92
C GLU A 67 -25.12 14.17 -13.03
N LYS A 68 -25.11 15.32 -13.72
CA LYS A 68 -24.18 15.57 -14.84
C LYS A 68 -22.71 15.56 -14.45
N LYS A 69 -22.38 15.87 -13.20
CA LYS A 69 -20.99 16.00 -12.73
C LYS A 69 -20.58 14.93 -11.72
N ASN A 70 -21.51 14.08 -11.28
CA ASN A 70 -21.33 13.13 -10.18
C ASN A 70 -20.65 13.79 -8.96
N SER A 71 -21.15 14.96 -8.55
CA SER A 71 -20.51 15.82 -7.54
C SER A 71 -21.38 15.98 -6.30
N TYR A 72 -20.79 15.74 -5.12
CA TYR A 72 -21.41 15.97 -3.80
C TYR A 72 -21.53 17.45 -3.40
N ALA A 73 -21.22 18.39 -4.30
CA ALA A 73 -21.34 19.82 -4.01
C ALA A 73 -22.76 20.21 -3.53
N LEU A 74 -23.82 19.58 -4.05
CA LEU A 74 -25.20 19.80 -3.57
C LEU A 74 -25.37 19.40 -2.10
N PHE A 75 -24.88 18.23 -1.72
CA PHE A 75 -24.96 17.79 -0.34
C PHE A 75 -24.13 18.69 0.59
N ALA A 76 -22.96 19.15 0.16
CA ALA A 76 -22.16 20.11 0.90
C ALA A 76 -22.85 21.49 1.02
N ASP A 77 -23.55 21.94 -0.02
CA ASP A 77 -24.40 23.15 -0.01
C ASP A 77 -25.53 23.04 1.02
N LEU A 78 -26.16 21.88 1.15
CA LEU A 78 -27.17 21.65 2.18
C LEU A 78 -26.53 21.56 3.58
N PHE A 79 -25.50 20.72 3.72
CA PHE A 79 -24.85 20.44 5.00
C PHE A 79 -24.29 21.71 5.64
N ARG A 80 -23.68 22.62 4.88
CA ARG A 80 -23.09 23.84 5.43
C ARG A 80 -24.12 24.74 6.11
N LEU A 81 -25.34 24.83 5.58
CA LEU A 81 -26.41 25.63 6.19
C LEU A 81 -26.86 25.02 7.50
N HIS A 82 -27.12 23.71 7.51
CA HIS A 82 -27.49 22.98 8.73
C HIS A 82 -26.36 23.00 9.78
N MET A 83 -25.10 22.98 9.35
CA MET A 83 -23.94 23.07 10.24
C MET A 83 -23.92 24.42 10.96
N ILE A 84 -24.06 25.52 10.22
CA ILE A 84 -24.09 26.88 10.78
C ILE A 84 -25.28 27.02 11.75
N ALA A 85 -26.47 26.54 11.36
CA ALA A 85 -27.65 26.58 12.22
C ALA A 85 -27.48 25.80 13.54
N LYS A 86 -26.82 24.64 13.50
CA LYS A 86 -26.63 23.77 14.68
C LYS A 86 -25.39 24.11 15.52
N ASN A 87 -24.45 24.89 14.99
CA ASN A 87 -23.21 25.24 15.66
C ASN A 87 -22.99 26.77 15.60
N PRO A 88 -23.69 27.56 16.44
CA PRO A 88 -23.61 29.02 16.41
C PRO A 88 -22.17 29.54 16.51
N GLY A 89 -21.80 30.44 15.61
CA GLY A 89 -20.46 31.03 15.53
C GLY A 89 -19.41 30.15 14.83
N MET A 90 -19.78 28.98 14.29
CA MET A 90 -18.88 28.19 13.44
C MET A 90 -18.89 28.71 12.00
N ILE A 91 -17.71 28.86 11.39
CA ILE A 91 -17.57 29.26 9.98
C ILE A 91 -17.40 28.01 9.12
N TRP A 92 -18.21 27.84 8.08
CA TRP A 92 -17.99 26.81 7.07
C TRP A 92 -16.78 27.13 6.20
N ILE A 93 -15.94 26.13 5.95
CA ILE A 93 -14.92 26.15 4.89
C ILE A 93 -15.01 24.89 4.03
N ASP A 94 -14.91 25.01 2.70
CA ASP A 94 -14.77 23.86 1.81
C ASP A 94 -13.40 23.17 2.08
N THR A 95 -13.29 21.85 1.85
CA THR A 95 -12.06 21.09 2.14
C THR A 95 -10.86 21.44 1.25
N ASP A 96 -11.06 22.32 0.27
CA ASP A 96 -10.05 22.91 -0.62
C ASP A 96 -9.83 24.40 -0.32
N VAL A 97 -10.08 24.85 0.92
CA VAL A 97 -9.72 26.18 1.42
C VAL A 97 -8.48 26.07 2.32
N TYR A 98 -7.42 26.75 1.94
CA TYR A 98 -6.19 26.86 2.72
C TYR A 98 -6.23 28.09 3.64
N CYS A 99 -5.81 27.94 4.89
CA CYS A 99 -5.68 29.02 5.87
C CYS A 99 -4.37 29.76 5.67
N GLN A 100 -4.44 31.03 5.26
CA GLN A 100 -3.28 31.92 5.17
C GLN A 100 -2.95 32.57 6.52
N ARG A 101 -4.00 32.89 7.28
CA ARG A 101 -3.95 33.34 8.68
C ARG A 101 -5.32 33.08 9.33
N PRO A 102 -5.43 33.10 10.67
CA PRO A 102 -6.72 32.89 11.33
C PRO A 102 -7.81 33.82 10.78
N LEU A 103 -9.01 33.26 10.57
CA LEU A 103 -10.20 34.02 10.17
C LEU A 103 -10.73 34.75 11.41
N ASP A 104 -10.22 35.95 11.63
CA ASP A 104 -10.35 36.75 12.84
C ASP A 104 -11.40 37.87 12.71
N TYR A 105 -12.54 37.54 12.11
CA TYR A 105 -13.65 38.45 11.86
C TYR A 105 -14.50 38.68 13.12
N ASP A 106 -14.79 39.95 13.44
CA ASP A 106 -15.66 40.31 14.58
C ASP A 106 -17.13 39.95 14.32
N ASP A 107 -17.61 40.09 13.09
CA ASP A 107 -19.00 39.84 12.69
C ASP A 107 -19.22 38.38 12.26
N ASP A 108 -20.35 37.76 12.62
CA ASP A 108 -20.71 36.39 12.21
C ASP A 108 -20.93 36.26 10.70
N HIS A 109 -21.17 37.37 9.98
CA HIS A 109 -21.26 37.40 8.52
C HIS A 109 -19.87 37.29 7.87
N VAL A 110 -19.51 36.08 7.44
CA VAL A 110 -18.21 35.79 6.83
C VAL A 110 -18.40 35.14 5.47
N PHE A 111 -18.46 35.95 4.41
CA PHE A 111 -18.57 35.50 3.02
C PHE A 111 -17.99 36.58 2.10
N GLY A 112 -17.50 36.21 0.91
CA GLY A 112 -16.76 37.13 0.05
C GLY A 112 -17.14 37.05 -1.43
N TYR A 113 -16.82 38.11 -2.17
CA TYR A 113 -16.97 38.16 -3.63
C TYR A 113 -15.99 37.19 -4.30
N GLU A 114 -16.42 36.47 -5.34
CA GLU A 114 -15.55 35.51 -6.06
C GLU A 114 -15.01 35.97 -7.41
N LEU A 115 -15.49 37.10 -7.92
CA LEU A 115 -15.11 37.62 -9.22
C LEU A 115 -14.80 39.14 -9.13
N PRO A 116 -13.80 39.63 -9.89
CA PRO A 116 -13.59 41.06 -10.04
C PRO A 116 -14.83 41.74 -10.63
N ASP A 117 -15.13 42.95 -10.15
CA ASP A 117 -16.24 43.79 -10.63
C ASP A 117 -17.59 43.09 -10.72
N SER A 118 -17.84 42.16 -9.79
CA SER A 118 -19.05 41.33 -9.75
C SER A 118 -19.69 41.36 -8.39
N ASP A 119 -21.01 41.25 -8.36
CA ASP A 119 -21.80 41.08 -7.14
C ASP A 119 -21.93 39.61 -6.70
N ARG A 120 -21.20 38.70 -7.34
CA ARG A 120 -21.29 37.26 -7.08
C ARG A 120 -20.53 36.88 -5.81
N VAL A 121 -21.26 36.36 -4.85
CA VAL A 121 -20.75 35.87 -3.56
C VAL A 121 -20.62 34.35 -3.61
N ASN A 122 -19.50 33.83 -3.12
CA ASN A 122 -19.22 32.40 -3.06
C ASN A 122 -19.35 31.87 -1.64
N ASN A 123 -19.75 30.61 -1.53
CA ASN A 123 -20.09 29.94 -0.28
C ASN A 123 -18.99 28.99 0.23
N ALA A 124 -17.82 28.94 -0.41
CA ALA A 124 -16.69 28.11 0.02
C ALA A 124 -16.12 28.54 1.38
N VAL A 125 -16.28 29.81 1.74
CA VAL A 125 -16.15 30.32 3.12
C VAL A 125 -17.47 30.98 3.48
N LEU A 126 -18.17 30.47 4.49
CA LEU A 126 -19.51 30.94 4.87
C LEU A 126 -19.71 30.93 6.40
N GLY A 127 -19.85 32.12 6.98
CA GLY A 127 -20.38 32.35 8.31
C GLY A 127 -21.64 33.19 8.22
N LEU A 128 -22.66 32.81 9.00
CA LEU A 128 -23.88 33.59 9.21
C LEU A 128 -24.28 33.46 10.69
N PRO A 129 -24.95 34.47 11.28
CA PRO A 129 -25.62 34.27 12.56
C PRO A 129 -26.65 33.14 12.45
N ALA A 130 -26.65 32.23 13.43
CA ALA A 130 -27.49 31.04 13.42
C ALA A 130 -29.00 31.38 13.49
N ASP A 131 -29.35 32.57 13.96
CA ASP A 131 -30.69 33.12 14.10
C ASP A 131 -31.04 34.16 13.02
N SER A 132 -30.19 34.34 12.00
CA SER A 132 -30.44 35.33 10.94
C SER A 132 -31.60 34.93 10.01
N GLU A 133 -32.43 35.91 9.63
CA GLU A 133 -33.52 35.72 8.65
C GLU A 133 -32.99 35.21 7.31
N MET A 134 -31.76 35.61 6.95
CA MET A 134 -31.09 35.16 5.73
C MET A 134 -30.79 33.66 5.76
N LEU A 135 -30.25 33.13 6.87
CA LEU A 135 -30.00 31.70 7.01
C LEU A 135 -31.32 30.91 6.99
N GLN A 136 -32.35 31.39 7.69
CA GLN A 136 -33.66 30.74 7.69
C GLN A 136 -34.26 30.67 6.28
N ALA A 137 -34.21 31.76 5.52
CA ALA A 137 -34.71 31.77 4.13
C ALA A 137 -33.95 30.79 3.22
N MET A 138 -32.64 30.63 3.42
CA MET A 138 -31.82 29.65 2.70
C MET A 138 -32.17 28.20 3.09
N LEU A 139 -32.42 27.94 4.38
CA LEU A 139 -32.88 26.64 4.87
C LEU A 139 -34.27 26.29 4.31
N ASP A 140 -35.21 27.24 4.35
CA ASP A 140 -36.56 27.05 3.82
C ASP A 140 -36.53 26.76 2.31
N PHE A 141 -35.67 27.45 1.56
CA PHE A 141 -35.50 27.22 0.12
C PHE A 141 -34.91 25.84 -0.19
N THR A 142 -33.97 25.36 0.62
CA THR A 142 -33.30 24.06 0.41
C THR A 142 -34.10 22.87 0.95
N ALA A 143 -35.14 23.11 1.75
CA ALA A 143 -36.06 22.08 2.22
C ALA A 143 -36.89 21.42 1.10
N ASP A 144 -37.13 22.14 -0.01
CA ASP A 144 -37.77 21.61 -1.21
C ASP A 144 -36.75 21.33 -2.33
N ARG A 145 -36.50 20.05 -2.61
CA ARG A 145 -35.61 19.58 -3.68
C ARG A 145 -36.11 19.81 -5.10
N PHE A 146 -37.35 20.26 -5.26
CA PHE A 146 -37.98 20.59 -6.54
C PHE A 146 -38.25 22.10 -6.68
N SER A 147 -37.75 22.89 -5.73
CA SER A 147 -37.91 24.34 -5.71
C SER A 147 -37.40 24.99 -7.01
N ILE A 148 -38.12 26.01 -7.47
CA ILE A 148 -37.76 26.80 -8.65
C ILE A 148 -37.15 28.11 -8.14
N ALA A 149 -35.82 28.20 -8.19
CA ALA A 149 -35.09 29.37 -7.71
C ALA A 149 -35.54 30.67 -8.41
N PRO A 150 -35.96 31.71 -7.66
CA PRO A 150 -36.43 32.98 -8.23
C PRO A 150 -35.31 33.76 -8.94
N PHE A 151 -34.05 33.41 -8.66
CA PHE A 151 -32.84 34.00 -9.24
C PHE A 151 -32.31 33.27 -10.48
N LEU A 152 -32.94 32.18 -10.93
CA LEU A 152 -32.58 31.55 -12.21
C LEU A 152 -33.01 32.41 -13.41
N PRO A 153 -32.34 32.30 -14.57
CA PRO A 153 -32.76 32.98 -15.80
C PRO A 153 -34.23 32.70 -16.13
N LYS A 154 -34.96 33.71 -16.64
CA LYS A 154 -36.41 33.59 -16.95
C LYS A 154 -36.75 32.36 -17.79
N LYS A 155 -35.92 32.06 -18.80
CA LYS A 155 -36.08 30.88 -19.67
C LYS A 155 -36.01 29.57 -18.89
N GLU A 156 -35.09 29.47 -17.94
CA GLU A 156 -34.91 28.28 -17.12
C GLU A 156 -36.05 28.13 -16.11
N ARG A 157 -36.49 29.22 -15.47
CA ARG A 157 -37.66 29.21 -14.59
C ARG A 157 -38.92 28.74 -15.33
N LYS A 158 -39.13 29.23 -16.56
CA LYS A 158 -40.24 28.80 -17.41
C LYS A 158 -40.17 27.31 -17.71
N ARG A 159 -39.00 26.79 -18.10
CA ARG A 159 -38.77 25.35 -18.35
C ARG A 159 -39.11 24.50 -17.11
N LEU A 160 -38.64 24.92 -15.93
CA LEU A 160 -38.88 24.20 -14.67
C LEU A 160 -40.37 24.24 -14.26
N ALA A 161 -41.03 25.39 -14.46
CA ALA A 161 -42.45 25.55 -14.19
C ALA A 161 -43.30 24.70 -15.12
N GLU A 162 -43.03 24.71 -16.43
CA GLU A 162 -43.72 23.87 -17.42
C GLU A 162 -43.56 22.37 -17.09
N ALA A 163 -42.36 21.93 -16.69
CA ALA A 163 -42.13 20.55 -16.29
C ALA A 163 -42.91 20.17 -15.01
N ARG A 164 -42.93 21.05 -14.00
CA ARG A 164 -43.75 20.86 -12.79
C ARG A 164 -45.24 20.79 -13.12
N ASP A 165 -45.75 21.73 -13.92
CA ASP A 165 -47.17 21.80 -14.28
C ASP A 165 -47.60 20.62 -15.16
N ALA A 166 -46.66 20.02 -15.91
CA ALA A 166 -46.83 18.76 -16.64
C ALA A 166 -46.65 17.49 -15.75
N GLY A 167 -46.52 17.62 -14.43
CA GLY A 167 -46.37 16.49 -13.50
C GLY A 167 -44.98 15.83 -13.48
N THR A 168 -43.98 16.46 -14.08
CA THR A 168 -42.58 15.97 -14.14
C THR A 168 -41.61 16.99 -13.55
N PRO A 169 -41.76 17.36 -12.25
CA PRO A 169 -40.91 18.37 -11.63
C PRO A 169 -39.43 17.96 -11.67
N VAL A 170 -38.56 18.93 -11.92
CA VAL A 170 -37.12 18.68 -12.10
C VAL A 170 -36.41 18.77 -10.75
N HIS A 171 -35.89 17.64 -10.29
CA HIS A 171 -35.12 17.55 -9.05
C HIS A 171 -33.85 18.41 -9.11
N VAL A 172 -33.42 18.96 -7.98
CA VAL A 172 -32.24 19.84 -7.87
C VAL A 172 -30.96 19.23 -8.45
N SER A 173 -30.82 17.90 -8.40
CA SER A 173 -29.70 17.15 -9.02
C SER A 173 -29.54 17.38 -10.53
N GLN A 174 -30.62 17.77 -11.21
CA GLN A 174 -30.71 18.02 -12.65
C GLN A 174 -30.72 19.51 -13.00
N GLN A 175 -30.86 20.39 -11.99
CA GLN A 175 -30.88 21.84 -12.17
C GLN A 175 -29.45 22.42 -12.39
N SER A 176 -29.38 23.73 -12.60
CA SER A 176 -28.12 24.43 -12.86
C SER A 176 -27.15 24.39 -11.67
N TRP A 177 -25.85 24.36 -11.97
CA TRP A 177 -24.80 24.37 -10.96
C TRP A 177 -24.85 25.62 -10.09
N GLY A 178 -24.69 25.45 -8.78
CA GLY A 178 -24.65 26.53 -7.79
C GLY A 178 -26.01 27.06 -7.38
N VAL A 179 -27.11 26.39 -7.77
CA VAL A 179 -28.48 26.78 -7.38
C VAL A 179 -28.70 26.83 -5.87
N TRP A 180 -28.10 25.92 -5.10
CA TRP A 180 -28.07 25.94 -3.62
C TRP A 180 -26.78 26.52 -3.06
N GLY A 181 -25.88 26.98 -3.93
CA GLY A 181 -24.58 27.50 -3.54
C GLY A 181 -24.45 28.99 -3.86
N PRO A 182 -23.45 29.40 -4.68
CA PRO A 182 -23.18 30.82 -4.94
C PRO A 182 -24.36 31.61 -5.50
N LEU A 183 -25.24 31.00 -6.30
CA LEU A 183 -26.38 31.74 -6.90
C LEU A 183 -27.42 32.10 -5.83
N MET A 184 -27.72 31.17 -4.93
CA MET A 184 -28.63 31.39 -3.80
C MET A 184 -28.05 32.40 -2.83
N LEU A 185 -26.78 32.23 -2.44
CA LEU A 185 -26.11 33.14 -1.51
C LEU A 185 -26.12 34.57 -2.06
N THR A 186 -25.72 34.75 -3.33
CA THR A 186 -25.74 36.06 -4.00
C THR A 186 -27.13 36.70 -4.00
N HIS A 187 -28.18 35.90 -4.23
CA HIS A 187 -29.55 36.41 -4.22
C HIS A 187 -29.95 36.91 -2.84
N TYR A 188 -29.75 36.10 -1.80
CA TYR A 188 -30.17 36.45 -0.44
C TYR A 188 -29.32 37.56 0.18
N VAL A 189 -28.02 37.65 -0.15
CA VAL A 189 -27.21 38.82 0.22
C VAL A 189 -27.85 40.12 -0.27
N LYS A 190 -28.32 40.16 -1.52
CA LYS A 190 -28.99 41.35 -2.06
C LYS A 190 -30.37 41.57 -1.45
N GLN A 191 -31.16 40.50 -1.30
CA GLN A 191 -32.52 40.57 -0.77
C GLN A 191 -32.55 41.13 0.66
N PHE A 192 -31.58 40.74 1.50
CA PHE A 192 -31.47 41.17 2.89
C PHE A 192 -30.55 42.39 3.09
N GLY A 193 -30.07 43.03 2.02
CA GLY A 193 -29.25 44.25 2.12
C GLY A 193 -27.86 44.04 2.73
N MET A 194 -27.27 42.86 2.57
CA MET A 194 -26.00 42.46 3.22
C MET A 194 -24.74 42.77 2.39
N SER A 195 -24.86 43.49 1.27
CA SER A 195 -23.76 43.75 0.34
C SER A 195 -22.55 44.45 0.98
N GLU A 196 -22.76 45.31 1.98
CA GLU A 196 -21.70 46.02 2.71
C GLU A 196 -20.91 45.12 3.68
N ARG A 197 -21.45 43.94 4.02
CA ARG A 197 -20.81 42.94 4.88
C ARG A 197 -19.99 41.91 4.10
N VAL A 198 -20.12 41.89 2.78
CA VAL A 198 -19.38 40.97 1.91
C VAL A 198 -17.89 41.35 1.93
N GLN A 199 -17.04 40.38 2.26
CA GLN A 199 -15.59 40.56 2.24
C GLN A 199 -15.08 40.80 0.81
N PRO A 200 -14.04 41.63 0.62
CA PRO A 200 -13.48 41.90 -0.69
C PRO A 200 -12.88 40.63 -1.32
N LEU A 201 -12.79 40.60 -2.65
CA LEU A 201 -12.27 39.46 -3.41
C LEU A 201 -10.96 38.86 -2.84
N PRO A 202 -9.93 39.66 -2.47
CA PRO A 202 -8.66 39.12 -1.99
C PRO A 202 -8.75 38.43 -0.62
N ALA A 203 -9.86 38.58 0.13
CA ALA A 203 -10.01 37.98 1.45
C ALA A 203 -9.94 36.44 1.40
N PHE A 204 -10.59 35.84 0.40
CA PHE A 204 -10.68 34.38 0.23
C PHE A 204 -10.33 33.89 -1.17
N TYR A 205 -10.47 34.74 -2.20
CA TYR A 205 -10.35 34.38 -3.61
C TYR A 205 -9.34 35.25 -4.38
N PRO A 206 -8.13 35.53 -3.84
CA PRO A 206 -7.14 36.36 -4.55
C PRO A 206 -6.68 35.73 -5.87
N VAL A 207 -6.77 34.41 -6.00
CA VAL A 207 -6.62 33.68 -7.26
C VAL A 207 -8.00 33.15 -7.67
N THR A 208 -8.58 33.73 -8.72
CA THR A 208 -9.95 33.40 -9.14
C THR A 208 -10.04 32.00 -9.75
N PHE A 209 -11.26 31.46 -9.91
CA PHE A 209 -11.45 30.18 -10.58
C PHE A 209 -10.87 30.13 -12.00
N ARG A 210 -10.87 31.26 -12.73
CA ARG A 210 -10.28 31.34 -14.07
C ARG A 210 -8.76 31.20 -14.05
N GLU A 211 -8.14 31.69 -12.98
CA GLU A 211 -6.69 31.73 -12.78
C GLU A 211 -6.17 30.56 -11.93
N ARG A 212 -7.05 29.66 -11.46
CA ARG A 212 -6.72 28.56 -10.55
C ARG A 212 -5.49 27.72 -10.92
N THR A 213 -5.11 27.64 -12.20
CA THR A 213 -3.93 26.90 -12.64
C THR A 213 -2.62 27.59 -12.24
N LEU A 214 -2.64 28.88 -11.87
CA LEU A 214 -1.47 29.58 -11.32
C LEU A 214 -0.90 28.87 -10.10
N PHE A 215 -1.75 28.25 -9.26
CA PHE A 215 -1.28 27.40 -8.15
C PHE A 215 -0.32 26.30 -8.60
N ASN A 216 -0.49 25.79 -9.83
CA ASN A 216 0.34 24.75 -10.42
C ASN A 216 1.56 25.31 -11.15
N THR A 217 1.44 26.49 -11.80
CA THR A 217 2.39 26.96 -12.81
C THR A 217 3.23 28.17 -12.39
N ASP A 218 2.69 29.07 -11.56
CA ASP A 218 3.33 30.34 -11.23
C ASP A 218 3.14 30.69 -9.75
N ARG A 219 4.10 30.23 -8.95
CA ARG A 219 4.13 30.51 -7.51
C ARG A 219 4.19 32.01 -7.20
N GLN A 220 4.93 32.79 -7.97
CA GLN A 220 5.10 34.22 -7.65
C GLN A 220 3.81 34.98 -7.88
N ALA A 221 3.10 34.71 -8.98
CA ALA A 221 1.78 35.31 -9.23
C ALA A 221 0.77 35.01 -8.11
N VAL A 222 0.80 33.81 -7.52
CA VAL A 222 -0.04 33.49 -6.36
C VAL A 222 0.36 34.32 -5.14
N LEU A 223 1.66 34.46 -4.87
CA LEU A 223 2.15 35.24 -3.74
C LEU A 223 1.84 36.74 -3.90
N ASP A 224 1.97 37.28 -5.11
CA ASP A 224 1.68 38.68 -5.42
C ASP A 224 0.18 39.01 -5.30
N ALA A 225 -0.70 38.01 -5.46
CA ALA A 225 -2.13 38.15 -5.28
C ALA A 225 -2.55 38.15 -3.80
N ILE A 226 -1.71 37.64 -2.88
CA ILE A 226 -1.97 37.65 -1.44
C ILE A 226 -1.77 39.06 -0.90
N THR A 227 -2.75 39.55 -0.13
CA THR A 227 -2.72 40.87 0.51
C THR A 227 -2.90 40.75 2.02
N GLU A 228 -2.79 41.86 2.75
CA GLU A 228 -3.09 41.89 4.19
C GLU A 228 -4.54 41.49 4.52
N GLN A 229 -5.46 41.64 3.56
CA GLN A 229 -6.86 41.25 3.70
C GLN A 229 -7.07 39.73 3.57
N THR A 230 -6.10 39.01 2.99
CA THR A 230 -6.22 37.57 2.72
C THR A 230 -6.11 36.76 4.02
N THR A 231 -7.21 36.13 4.41
CA THR A 231 -7.26 35.17 5.53
C THR A 231 -7.24 33.72 5.05
N ALA A 232 -7.80 33.47 3.87
CA ALA A 232 -7.84 32.16 3.27
C ALA A 232 -7.60 32.19 1.76
N LEU A 233 -7.29 31.02 1.20
CA LEU A 233 -7.09 30.80 -0.22
C LEU A 233 -8.00 29.65 -0.64
N HIS A 234 -9.04 29.92 -1.44
CA HIS A 234 -9.76 28.84 -2.11
C HIS A 234 -8.89 28.29 -3.25
N VAL A 235 -8.34 27.09 -3.07
CA VAL A 235 -7.35 26.53 -3.99
C VAL A 235 -7.96 25.66 -5.11
N TRP A 236 -9.30 25.56 -5.11
CA TRP A 236 -10.13 24.95 -6.14
C TRP A 236 -9.81 23.47 -6.43
N ALA A 237 -10.60 22.53 -5.90
CA ALA A 237 -10.46 21.08 -6.07
C ALA A 237 -10.46 20.60 -7.52
N SER A 238 -10.86 21.46 -8.48
CA SER A 238 -10.68 21.20 -9.91
C SER A 238 -9.21 21.09 -10.33
N ASN A 239 -8.27 21.70 -9.59
CA ASN A 239 -6.83 21.54 -9.80
C ASN A 239 -6.38 20.08 -9.68
N LYS A 240 -7.09 19.24 -8.90
CA LYS A 240 -6.78 17.81 -8.80
C LYS A 240 -6.76 17.09 -10.16
N ARG A 241 -7.68 17.47 -11.05
CA ARG A 241 -7.75 16.88 -12.39
C ARG A 241 -6.56 17.31 -13.23
N GLU A 242 -6.19 18.59 -13.19
CA GLU A 242 -5.05 19.13 -13.91
C GLU A 242 -3.73 18.52 -13.40
N LEU A 243 -3.56 18.44 -12.08
CA LEU A 243 -2.42 17.78 -11.43
C LEU A 243 -2.36 16.29 -11.77
N GLY A 244 -3.49 15.58 -11.72
CA GLY A 244 -3.55 14.17 -12.07
C GLY A 244 -3.22 13.87 -13.54
N ASN A 245 -3.73 14.69 -14.46
CA ASN A 245 -3.53 14.50 -15.90
C ASN A 245 -2.12 14.87 -16.37
N HIS A 246 -1.51 15.90 -15.77
CA HIS A 246 -0.28 16.50 -16.30
C HIS A 246 0.92 16.42 -15.35
N GLN A 247 0.68 16.15 -14.06
CA GLN A 247 1.69 16.24 -12.99
C GLN A 247 1.65 15.01 -12.08
N LEU A 248 1.19 13.86 -12.58
CA LEU A 248 1.17 12.59 -11.83
C LEU A 248 0.33 12.61 -10.54
N GLY A 249 -0.53 13.62 -10.35
CA GLY A 249 -1.25 13.84 -9.10
C GLY A 249 -0.36 14.35 -7.96
N LEU A 250 0.85 14.82 -8.29
CA LEU A 250 1.86 15.37 -7.37
C LEU A 250 2.03 16.88 -7.62
N PRO A 251 2.49 17.64 -6.62
CA PRO A 251 2.76 19.07 -6.78
C PRO A 251 4.01 19.30 -7.67
N PRO A 252 3.96 20.19 -8.69
CA PRO A 252 5.15 20.57 -9.43
C PRO A 252 6.17 21.26 -8.52
N ALA A 253 7.47 20.97 -8.67
CA ALA A 253 8.52 21.43 -7.74
C ALA A 253 8.60 22.97 -7.54
N ARG A 254 8.24 23.76 -8.55
CA ARG A 254 8.26 25.24 -8.50
C ARG A 254 6.87 25.87 -8.29
N SER A 255 5.86 25.05 -8.02
CA SER A 255 4.49 25.49 -7.79
C SER A 255 4.30 26.09 -6.39
N TRP A 256 3.18 26.78 -6.19
CA TRP A 256 2.77 27.22 -4.85
C TRP A 256 2.54 26.03 -3.91
N TRP A 257 1.98 24.93 -4.44
CA TRP A 257 1.76 23.70 -3.68
C TRP A 257 3.03 23.14 -3.04
N ALA A 258 4.14 23.12 -3.77
CA ALA A 258 5.40 22.58 -3.27
C ALA A 258 5.88 23.37 -2.04
N GLN A 259 5.79 24.70 -2.08
CA GLN A 259 6.13 25.56 -0.93
C GLN A 259 5.17 25.33 0.25
N ALA A 260 3.86 25.31 -0.01
CA ALA A 260 2.86 25.11 1.05
C ALA A 260 3.00 23.74 1.72
N LEU A 261 3.22 22.68 0.93
CA LEU A 261 3.45 21.32 1.45
C LEU A 261 4.75 21.23 2.26
N GLU A 262 5.80 21.94 1.86
CA GLU A 262 7.04 22.04 2.64
C GLU A 262 6.80 22.77 3.97
N GLN A 263 6.11 23.91 3.95
CA GLN A 263 5.73 24.68 5.14
C GLN A 263 4.97 23.81 6.14
N HIS A 264 3.98 23.06 5.67
CA HIS A 264 3.15 22.19 6.50
C HIS A 264 3.71 20.77 6.68
N ARG A 265 4.90 20.48 6.14
CA ARG A 265 5.62 19.20 6.25
C ARG A 265 4.76 17.98 5.84
N ILE A 266 4.03 18.11 4.74
CA ILE A 266 3.20 17.03 4.18
C ILE A 266 3.96 16.37 3.03
N ASN A 267 4.05 15.04 3.06
CA ASN A 267 4.58 14.28 1.93
C ASN A 267 3.43 13.91 0.97
N PRO A 268 3.35 14.52 -0.24
CA PRO A 268 2.26 14.28 -1.17
C PRO A 268 2.20 12.83 -1.68
N ALA A 269 3.32 12.11 -1.70
CA ALA A 269 3.39 10.73 -2.17
C ALA A 269 2.72 9.72 -1.21
N LEU A 270 2.49 10.09 0.06
CA LEU A 270 1.80 9.22 1.03
C LEU A 270 0.27 9.31 0.90
N ALA A 271 -0.23 10.33 0.22
CA ALA A 271 -1.66 10.53 -0.02
C ALA A 271 -1.88 11.14 -1.41
N PRO A 272 -1.48 10.43 -2.47
CA PRO A 272 -1.56 10.94 -3.83
C PRO A 272 -3.01 11.21 -4.21
N ILE A 273 -3.21 12.10 -5.18
CA ILE A 273 -4.52 12.26 -5.83
C ILE A 273 -4.81 10.97 -6.61
N THR A 274 -5.90 10.28 -6.25
CA THR A 274 -6.29 8.99 -6.84
C THR A 274 -7.29 9.11 -8.00
N GLY A 275 -7.97 10.24 -8.10
CA GLY A 275 -8.95 10.51 -9.17
C GLY A 275 -9.76 11.77 -8.93
N ARG A 276 -10.61 12.12 -9.90
CA ARG A 276 -11.63 13.17 -9.79
C ARG A 276 -12.78 12.89 -10.74
N ASN A 277 -14.01 13.00 -10.25
CA ASN A 277 -15.24 12.71 -10.99
C ASN A 277 -15.19 11.27 -11.56
N THR A 278 -15.24 11.11 -12.88
CA THR A 278 -15.15 9.82 -13.57
C THR A 278 -13.72 9.39 -13.92
N THR A 279 -12.72 10.24 -13.66
CA THR A 279 -11.31 9.94 -13.96
C THR A 279 -10.62 9.30 -12.76
N SER A 280 -10.02 8.12 -12.96
CA SER A 280 -9.20 7.41 -11.98
C SER A 280 -7.74 7.38 -12.45
N PHE A 281 -6.80 7.52 -11.53
CA PHE A 281 -5.35 7.45 -11.78
C PHE A 281 -4.75 6.15 -11.26
N ASP A 282 -3.52 5.82 -11.68
CA ASP A 282 -2.86 4.58 -11.29
C ASP A 282 -2.59 4.51 -9.76
N THR A 283 -2.46 5.66 -9.11
CA THR A 283 -2.37 5.83 -7.65
C THR A 283 -3.60 5.34 -6.89
N SER A 284 -4.76 5.16 -7.56
CA SER A 284 -5.94 4.52 -6.95
C SER A 284 -5.69 3.06 -6.54
N LEU A 285 -4.63 2.43 -7.07
CA LEU A 285 -4.21 1.08 -6.70
C LEU A 285 -3.38 1.03 -5.41
N LEU A 286 -2.93 2.18 -4.88
CA LEU A 286 -1.98 2.20 -3.76
C LEU A 286 -2.44 1.31 -2.59
N ASP A 287 -3.71 1.40 -2.22
CA ASP A 287 -4.29 0.63 -1.11
C ASP A 287 -4.54 -0.85 -1.43
N GLN A 288 -4.56 -1.20 -2.72
CA GLN A 288 -4.74 -2.57 -3.19
C GLN A 288 -3.40 -3.31 -3.30
N VAL A 289 -2.29 -2.57 -3.40
CA VAL A 289 -0.95 -3.14 -3.39
C VAL A 289 -0.56 -3.46 -1.95
N PRO A 290 -0.25 -4.73 -1.61
CA PRO A 290 0.20 -5.10 -0.26
C PRO A 290 1.53 -4.41 0.08
N PRO A 291 1.92 -4.35 1.36
CA PRO A 291 3.24 -3.85 1.76
C PRO A 291 4.36 -4.57 1.00
N ILE A 292 5.31 -3.80 0.46
CA ILE A 292 6.43 -4.31 -0.34
C ILE A 292 7.69 -4.39 0.51
N ASP A 293 8.16 -5.61 0.77
CA ASP A 293 9.38 -5.85 1.55
C ASP A 293 10.67 -5.75 0.71
N GLY A 294 10.61 -6.16 -0.55
CA GLY A 294 11.75 -6.26 -1.45
C GLY A 294 11.77 -5.15 -2.49
N ALA A 295 10.99 -5.31 -3.55
CA ALA A 295 11.06 -4.44 -4.72
C ALA A 295 9.77 -4.40 -5.54
N VAL A 296 9.53 -3.25 -6.18
CA VAL A 296 8.53 -3.04 -7.23
C VAL A 296 9.22 -2.97 -8.60
N MET A 297 8.60 -3.54 -9.63
CA MET A 297 9.02 -3.46 -11.02
C MET A 297 8.01 -2.67 -11.86
N ASP A 298 8.46 -1.71 -12.66
CA ASP A 298 7.63 -1.02 -13.67
C ASP A 298 8.10 -1.35 -15.09
N LEU A 299 7.23 -2.00 -15.86
CA LEU A 299 7.53 -2.44 -17.23
C LEU A 299 7.36 -1.29 -18.22
N GLY A 300 8.48 -0.82 -18.75
CA GLY A 300 8.52 0.30 -19.68
C GLY A 300 8.33 1.66 -19.03
N GLY A 301 8.40 1.75 -17.70
CA GLY A 301 8.33 3.02 -16.94
C GLY A 301 7.03 3.79 -17.17
N ARG A 302 5.87 3.13 -17.04
CA ARG A 302 4.56 3.73 -17.38
C ARG A 302 3.74 4.19 -16.18
N SER A 303 4.22 3.96 -14.96
CA SER A 303 3.46 4.21 -13.73
C SER A 303 4.26 4.97 -12.66
N PRO A 304 4.90 6.11 -13.01
CA PRO A 304 5.80 6.81 -12.08
C PRO A 304 5.09 7.26 -10.81
N ALA A 305 3.84 7.75 -10.91
CA ALA A 305 3.05 8.20 -9.77
C ALA A 305 2.86 7.10 -8.71
N LEU A 306 2.53 5.89 -9.15
CA LEU A 306 2.30 4.74 -8.28
C LEU A 306 3.63 4.25 -7.69
N VAL A 307 4.70 4.19 -8.48
CA VAL A 307 6.04 3.82 -8.00
C VAL A 307 6.55 4.79 -6.93
N ILE A 308 6.42 6.10 -7.14
CA ILE A 308 6.77 7.14 -6.16
C ILE A 308 6.00 6.89 -4.84
N SER A 309 4.70 6.63 -4.94
CA SER A 309 3.84 6.42 -3.77
C SER A 309 4.18 5.11 -3.04
N LEU A 310 4.45 4.02 -3.77
CA LEU A 310 4.87 2.73 -3.19
C LEU A 310 6.24 2.83 -2.52
N HIS A 311 7.19 3.53 -3.13
CA HIS A 311 8.49 3.78 -2.51
C HIS A 311 8.36 4.67 -1.27
N ALA A 312 7.53 5.73 -1.29
CA ALA A 312 7.29 6.55 -0.12
C ALA A 312 6.63 5.77 1.03
N ARG A 313 5.68 4.88 0.71
CA ARG A 313 4.96 4.05 1.69
C ARG A 313 5.86 2.94 2.27
N ASP A 314 6.58 2.22 1.41
CA ASP A 314 7.23 0.96 1.80
C ASP A 314 8.76 1.02 1.78
N HIS A 315 9.36 2.06 1.20
CA HIS A 315 10.81 2.15 0.92
C HIS A 315 11.34 0.92 0.18
N CYS A 316 10.53 0.42 -0.75
CA CYS A 316 10.90 -0.69 -1.61
C CYS A 316 11.94 -0.25 -2.65
N ARG A 317 12.78 -1.18 -3.11
CA ARG A 317 13.63 -0.94 -4.28
C ARG A 317 12.77 -0.86 -5.53
N VAL A 318 13.25 -0.15 -6.54
CA VAL A 318 12.55 0.05 -7.82
C VAL A 318 13.36 -0.59 -8.94
N GLN A 319 12.76 -1.51 -9.68
CA GLN A 319 13.29 -1.99 -10.96
C GLN A 319 12.49 -1.36 -12.10
N VAL A 320 13.14 -0.58 -12.95
CA VAL A 320 12.49 -0.03 -14.16
C VAL A 320 13.00 -0.80 -15.35
N VAL A 321 12.12 -1.43 -16.11
CA VAL A 321 12.54 -2.27 -17.24
C VAL A 321 12.47 -1.46 -18.52
N ASP A 322 13.63 -1.24 -19.16
CA ASP A 322 13.70 -0.69 -20.51
C ASP A 322 13.24 -1.76 -21.49
N ILE A 323 11.96 -1.73 -21.86
CA ILE A 323 11.37 -2.66 -22.81
C ILE A 323 10.37 -1.95 -23.71
N ASN A 324 10.46 -2.22 -25.02
CA ASN A 324 9.55 -1.67 -26.02
C ASN A 324 8.33 -2.57 -26.28
N ALA A 325 7.41 -2.13 -27.15
CA ALA A 325 6.16 -2.84 -27.45
C ALA A 325 6.38 -4.22 -28.12
N GLU A 326 7.54 -4.43 -28.76
CA GLU A 326 7.95 -5.71 -29.36
C GLU A 326 8.70 -6.63 -28.37
N GLY A 327 8.82 -6.23 -27.10
CA GLY A 327 9.48 -7.01 -26.05
C GLY A 327 11.01 -6.98 -26.13
N ARG A 328 11.61 -6.01 -26.83
CA ARG A 328 13.07 -5.85 -26.93
C ARG A 328 13.55 -4.96 -25.79
N PHE A 329 14.63 -5.39 -25.12
CA PHE A 329 15.22 -4.69 -24.00
C PHE A 329 16.23 -3.62 -24.46
N GLY A 330 16.40 -2.56 -23.66
CA GLY A 330 17.47 -1.57 -23.85
C GLY A 330 17.28 -0.68 -25.09
N GLN A 331 16.03 -0.42 -25.47
CA GLN A 331 15.71 0.31 -26.71
C GLN A 331 15.33 1.77 -26.47
N GLN A 332 15.08 2.17 -25.22
CA GLN A 332 14.54 3.49 -24.87
C GLN A 332 15.34 4.15 -23.73
N PRO A 333 16.68 4.23 -23.80
CA PRO A 333 17.50 4.70 -22.68
C PRO A 333 17.18 6.14 -22.25
N GLU A 334 16.88 7.04 -23.19
CA GLU A 334 16.53 8.45 -22.90
C GLU A 334 15.19 8.56 -22.15
N ALA A 335 14.20 7.75 -22.54
CA ALA A 335 12.91 7.71 -21.84
C ALA A 335 13.07 7.15 -20.43
N MET A 336 13.94 6.15 -20.25
CA MET A 336 14.24 5.60 -18.93
C MET A 336 14.98 6.61 -18.06
N GLN A 337 15.91 7.39 -18.61
CA GLN A 337 16.56 8.46 -17.85
C GLN A 337 15.54 9.51 -17.39
N THR A 338 14.65 9.95 -18.28
CA THR A 338 13.57 10.89 -17.95
C THR A 338 12.65 10.35 -16.84
N TYR A 339 12.34 9.05 -16.91
CA TYR A 339 11.56 8.36 -15.89
C TYR A 339 12.28 8.34 -14.54
N VAL A 340 13.57 7.98 -14.52
CA VAL A 340 14.39 7.98 -13.29
C VAL A 340 14.51 9.38 -12.70
N ASP A 341 14.76 10.40 -13.53
CA ASP A 341 14.82 11.80 -13.09
C ASP A 341 13.50 12.23 -12.45
N THR A 342 12.37 11.82 -13.04
CA THR A 342 11.03 12.07 -12.49
C THR A 342 10.86 11.41 -11.11
N LEU A 343 11.30 10.16 -10.95
CA LEU A 343 11.25 9.47 -9.66
C LEU A 343 12.10 10.20 -8.61
N VAL A 344 13.35 10.53 -8.94
CA VAL A 344 14.31 11.17 -8.02
C VAL A 344 13.84 12.56 -7.61
N GLN A 345 13.36 13.37 -8.56
CA GLN A 345 12.81 14.70 -8.29
C GLN A 345 11.60 14.66 -7.34
N ASN A 346 10.84 13.56 -7.35
CA ASN A 346 9.70 13.35 -6.46
C ASN A 346 10.05 12.51 -5.22
N GLY A 347 11.35 12.43 -4.89
CA GLY A 347 11.81 11.82 -3.66
C GLY A 347 11.77 10.29 -3.70
N VAL A 348 12.19 9.66 -4.79
CA VAL A 348 12.68 8.28 -4.76
C VAL A 348 14.20 8.31 -4.59
N ASP A 349 14.74 7.46 -3.72
CA ASP A 349 16.18 7.43 -3.47
C ASP A 349 16.91 6.91 -4.72
N PRO A 350 17.91 7.63 -5.27
CA PRO A 350 18.60 7.22 -6.50
C PRO A 350 19.19 5.80 -6.42
N ASP A 351 19.80 5.46 -5.29
CA ASP A 351 20.40 4.14 -5.04
C ASP A 351 19.35 3.01 -4.92
N ALA A 352 18.08 3.36 -4.73
CA ALA A 352 16.99 2.40 -4.72
C ALA A 352 16.49 2.04 -6.13
N VAL A 353 16.89 2.79 -7.16
CA VAL A 353 16.41 2.62 -8.54
C VAL A 353 17.44 1.86 -9.37
N ASN A 354 17.01 0.78 -10.02
CA ASN A 354 17.81 -0.01 -10.94
C ASN A 354 17.12 -0.08 -12.32
N VAL A 355 17.82 0.34 -13.37
CA VAL A 355 17.32 0.27 -14.75
C VAL A 355 17.76 -1.03 -15.39
N ILE A 356 16.80 -1.87 -15.78
CA ILE A 356 17.03 -3.18 -16.38
C ILE A 356 16.90 -3.07 -17.91
N SER A 357 18.05 -3.02 -18.59
CA SER A 357 18.16 -3.01 -20.05
C SER A 357 18.53 -4.36 -20.66
N ASN A 358 18.66 -5.41 -19.83
CA ASN A 358 18.95 -6.77 -20.27
C ASN A 358 18.16 -7.77 -19.44
N ARG A 359 17.48 -8.72 -20.11
CA ARG A 359 16.70 -9.78 -19.47
C ARG A 359 17.46 -10.56 -18.40
N ARG A 360 18.79 -10.70 -18.53
CA ARG A 360 19.63 -11.46 -17.58
C ARG A 360 19.76 -10.77 -16.22
N HIS A 361 19.42 -9.48 -16.14
CA HIS A 361 19.50 -8.70 -14.90
C HIS A 361 18.14 -8.56 -14.22
N LEU A 362 17.08 -9.18 -14.76
CA LEU A 362 15.81 -9.28 -14.06
C LEU A 362 16.01 -10.05 -12.75
N ALA A 363 15.50 -9.50 -11.66
CA ALA A 363 15.49 -10.15 -10.36
C ALA A 363 14.07 -10.24 -9.81
N PRO A 364 13.74 -11.27 -9.00
CA PRO A 364 12.42 -11.42 -8.42
C PRO A 364 11.96 -10.19 -7.62
N VAL A 365 10.70 -9.81 -7.78
CA VAL A 365 10.05 -8.63 -7.17
C VAL A 365 8.69 -8.97 -6.58
N ASP A 366 8.29 -8.25 -5.53
CA ASP A 366 6.99 -8.51 -4.88
C ASP A 366 5.83 -7.94 -5.70
N VAL A 367 6.07 -6.89 -6.48
CA VAL A 367 5.04 -6.23 -7.31
C VAL A 367 5.59 -5.97 -8.70
N ILE A 368 4.82 -6.35 -9.72
CA ILE A 368 5.08 -6.02 -11.13
C ILE A 368 3.94 -5.13 -11.64
N LEU A 369 4.29 -3.96 -12.15
CA LEU A 369 3.38 -3.03 -12.78
C LEU A 369 3.51 -3.15 -14.30
N ASN A 370 2.44 -3.59 -14.95
CA ASN A 370 2.29 -3.68 -16.39
C ASN A 370 1.02 -2.91 -16.82
N LEU A 371 0.88 -1.69 -16.30
CA LEU A 371 -0.26 -0.84 -16.60
C LEU A 371 -0.09 -0.19 -17.98
N LYS A 372 -1.20 -0.07 -18.71
CA LYS A 372 -1.26 0.50 -20.06
C LYS A 372 -0.22 -0.08 -21.02
N ASN A 373 0.16 -1.36 -20.91
CA ASN A 373 1.26 -1.96 -21.66
C ASN A 373 0.88 -3.32 -22.30
N PHE A 374 1.58 -4.42 -22.00
CA PHE A 374 1.31 -5.72 -22.60
C PHE A 374 -0.07 -6.25 -22.16
N GLY A 375 -0.94 -6.62 -23.10
CA GLY A 375 -2.33 -6.96 -22.81
C GLY A 375 -3.31 -5.79 -22.97
N ASP A 376 -2.81 -4.56 -23.10
CA ASP A 376 -3.60 -3.38 -23.47
C ASP A 376 -3.14 -2.81 -24.83
N SER A 377 -1.97 -2.18 -24.87
CA SER A 377 -1.42 -1.53 -26.06
C SER A 377 -0.40 -2.39 -26.82
N ALA A 378 0.12 -3.44 -26.19
CA ALA A 378 1.15 -4.32 -26.74
C ALA A 378 0.78 -5.81 -26.58
N LYS A 379 1.41 -6.70 -27.36
CA LYS A 379 1.07 -8.13 -27.38
C LYS A 379 1.50 -8.83 -26.08
N VAL A 380 0.55 -9.48 -25.40
CA VAL A 380 0.77 -10.10 -24.08
C VAL A 380 1.88 -11.16 -24.06
N LYS A 381 2.14 -11.84 -25.18
CA LYS A 381 3.17 -12.91 -25.30
C LYS A 381 4.58 -12.47 -24.88
N HIS A 382 4.88 -11.17 -24.90
CA HIS A 382 6.18 -10.65 -24.50
C HIS A 382 6.39 -10.62 -22.98
N LEU A 383 5.33 -10.84 -22.18
CA LEU A 383 5.44 -10.98 -20.73
C LEU A 383 6.08 -12.30 -20.29
N THR A 384 5.96 -13.38 -21.07
CA THR A 384 6.45 -14.72 -20.67
C THR A 384 7.88 -14.71 -20.10
N PRO A 385 8.91 -14.17 -20.80
CA PRO A 385 10.27 -14.16 -20.26
C PRO A 385 10.43 -13.27 -19.03
N ILE A 386 9.58 -12.24 -18.84
CA ILE A 386 9.64 -11.37 -17.67
C ILE A 386 9.07 -12.12 -16.47
N LEU A 387 7.87 -12.68 -16.59
CA LEU A 387 7.21 -13.40 -15.50
C LEU A 387 8.05 -14.59 -15.02
N GLN A 388 8.70 -15.31 -15.95
CA GLN A 388 9.59 -16.43 -15.61
C GLN A 388 10.83 -16.05 -14.78
N ASN A 389 11.31 -14.80 -14.85
CA ASN A 389 12.53 -14.37 -14.15
C ASN A 389 12.25 -13.41 -12.99
N ALA A 390 11.12 -12.69 -13.02
CA ALA A 390 10.79 -11.63 -12.08
C ALA A 390 9.72 -12.02 -11.06
N MET A 391 8.96 -13.11 -11.28
CA MET A 391 7.96 -13.56 -10.30
C MET A 391 8.53 -14.59 -9.33
N HIS A 392 8.14 -14.44 -8.07
CA HIS A 392 8.22 -15.45 -7.03
C HIS A 392 6.81 -15.76 -6.50
N SER A 393 6.68 -16.69 -5.54
CA SER A 393 5.39 -17.22 -5.09
C SER A 393 4.41 -16.17 -4.54
N ASP A 394 4.95 -15.13 -3.89
CA ASP A 394 4.15 -14.02 -3.34
C ASP A 394 4.00 -12.80 -4.29
N SER A 395 4.54 -12.85 -5.51
CA SER A 395 4.48 -11.70 -6.43
C SER A 395 3.05 -11.36 -6.85
N GLN A 396 2.76 -10.06 -7.01
CA GLN A 396 1.51 -9.56 -7.56
C GLN A 396 1.76 -8.78 -8.85
N LEU A 397 1.12 -9.21 -9.94
CA LEU A 397 1.15 -8.52 -11.24
C LEU A 397 -0.10 -7.65 -11.38
N PHE A 398 0.07 -6.33 -11.39
CA PHE A 398 -0.99 -5.38 -11.73
C PHE A 398 -0.92 -5.05 -13.21
N MET A 399 -2.00 -5.28 -13.96
CA MET A 399 -2.00 -5.03 -15.39
C MET A 399 -3.35 -4.61 -15.94
N ASP A 400 -3.29 -3.88 -17.05
CA ASP A 400 -4.47 -3.52 -17.84
C ASP A 400 -4.67 -4.55 -18.96
N ILE A 401 -5.90 -5.01 -19.12
CA ILE A 401 -6.32 -6.01 -20.10
C ILE A 401 -7.42 -5.42 -20.97
N ARG A 402 -7.12 -5.29 -22.26
CA ARG A 402 -8.10 -4.93 -23.29
C ARG A 402 -8.82 -6.18 -23.81
N LYS A 403 -10.12 -6.07 -24.06
CA LYS A 403 -10.95 -7.11 -24.67
C LYS A 403 -10.32 -7.55 -26.00
N GLY A 404 -10.19 -8.86 -26.20
CA GLY A 404 -9.57 -9.44 -27.39
C GLY A 404 -8.04 -9.47 -27.40
N SER A 405 -7.35 -8.95 -26.37
CA SER A 405 -5.88 -8.99 -26.28
C SER A 405 -5.27 -10.39 -26.09
N GLY A 406 -6.08 -11.38 -25.74
CA GLY A 406 -5.63 -12.71 -25.34
C GLY A 406 -5.00 -12.78 -23.94
N ALA A 407 -5.02 -11.69 -23.16
CA ALA A 407 -4.34 -11.65 -21.86
C ALA A 407 -5.00 -12.52 -20.78
N PHE A 408 -6.34 -12.63 -20.73
CA PHE A 408 -7.00 -13.54 -19.79
C PHE A 408 -6.63 -15.02 -20.03
N PRO A 409 -6.73 -15.55 -21.27
CA PRO A 409 -6.21 -16.89 -21.58
C PRO A 409 -4.74 -17.05 -21.26
N PHE A 410 -3.91 -16.04 -21.56
CA PHE A 410 -2.49 -16.05 -21.25
C PHE A 410 -2.21 -16.18 -19.75
N LEU A 411 -2.90 -15.40 -18.91
CA LEU A 411 -2.71 -15.45 -17.46
C LEU A 411 -3.24 -16.74 -16.85
N LYS A 412 -4.35 -17.28 -17.35
CA LYS A 412 -4.99 -18.48 -16.78
C LYS A 412 -4.07 -19.71 -16.73
N THR A 413 -3.03 -19.75 -17.58
CA THR A 413 -2.06 -20.85 -17.59
C THR A 413 -1.11 -20.84 -16.39
N ALA A 414 -0.85 -19.68 -15.79
CA ALA A 414 0.20 -19.53 -14.76
C ALA A 414 -0.22 -18.64 -13.57
N CYS A 415 -1.38 -18.00 -13.63
CA CYS A 415 -1.85 -17.03 -12.65
C CYS A 415 -3.36 -17.15 -12.40
N SER A 416 -3.74 -16.99 -11.12
CA SER A 416 -5.09 -16.58 -10.76
C SER A 416 -5.25 -15.10 -11.08
N THR A 417 -6.43 -14.66 -11.50
CA THR A 417 -6.69 -13.26 -11.89
C THR A 417 -7.95 -12.74 -11.21
N GLU A 418 -7.84 -11.56 -10.61
CA GLU A 418 -8.92 -10.83 -9.96
C GLU A 418 -9.11 -9.48 -10.65
N ILE A 419 -10.35 -9.12 -10.96
CA ILE A 419 -10.66 -7.83 -11.60
C ILE A 419 -10.81 -6.76 -10.51
N LEU A 420 -9.98 -5.72 -10.59
CA LEU A 420 -9.95 -4.62 -9.65
C LEU A 420 -10.82 -3.45 -10.11
N GLN A 421 -10.81 -3.13 -11.41
CA GLN A 421 -11.58 -2.05 -12.00
C GLN A 421 -12.04 -2.41 -13.41
N GLY A 422 -13.19 -1.87 -13.83
CA GLY A 422 -13.76 -2.02 -15.17
C GLY A 422 -15.28 -2.11 -15.10
N GLU A 423 -15.98 -1.14 -15.69
CA GLU A 423 -17.44 -1.13 -15.77
C GLU A 423 -17.97 -2.19 -16.74
N ALA A 424 -19.21 -2.63 -16.52
CA ALA A 424 -19.92 -3.49 -17.46
C ALA A 424 -20.07 -2.78 -18.81
N GLY A 425 -19.35 -3.25 -19.84
CA GLY A 425 -19.34 -2.67 -21.18
C GLY A 425 -18.02 -1.96 -21.57
N SER A 426 -17.10 -1.71 -20.63
CA SER A 426 -15.75 -1.24 -20.95
C SER A 426 -14.92 -2.35 -21.60
N ASP A 427 -14.20 -2.00 -22.66
CA ASP A 427 -13.22 -2.89 -23.28
C ASP A 427 -11.92 -3.03 -22.45
N LEU A 428 -11.69 -2.15 -21.47
CA LEU A 428 -10.49 -2.18 -20.62
C LEU A 428 -10.86 -2.64 -19.20
N ARG A 429 -10.12 -3.63 -18.70
CA ARG A 429 -10.20 -4.11 -17.32
C ARG A 429 -8.84 -4.02 -16.66
N ARG A 430 -8.79 -3.55 -15.43
CA ARG A 430 -7.60 -3.59 -14.59
C ARG A 430 -7.67 -4.78 -13.66
N VAL A 431 -6.60 -5.56 -13.60
CA VAL A 431 -6.55 -6.81 -12.84
C VAL A 431 -5.32 -6.87 -11.95
N VAL A 432 -5.42 -7.68 -10.91
CA VAL A 432 -4.27 -8.25 -10.22
C VAL A 432 -4.19 -9.74 -10.53
N ALA A 433 -3.01 -10.20 -10.92
CA ALA A 433 -2.71 -11.59 -11.18
C ALA A 433 -1.68 -12.11 -10.17
N ARG A 434 -1.90 -13.32 -9.66
CA ARG A 434 -1.04 -13.97 -8.65
C ARG A 434 -0.64 -15.35 -9.15
N PRO A 435 0.63 -15.77 -9.01
CA PRO A 435 1.10 -17.03 -9.56
C PRO A 435 0.30 -18.21 -9.02
N LEU A 436 0.05 -19.18 -9.89
CA LEU A 436 -0.51 -20.47 -9.53
C LEU A 436 0.63 -21.44 -9.14
N PRO A 437 0.29 -22.52 -8.41
CA PRO A 437 1.19 -23.66 -8.30
C PRO A 437 1.68 -24.09 -9.69
N PRO A 438 2.99 -24.33 -9.86
CA PRO A 438 3.50 -24.85 -11.12
C PRO A 438 2.91 -26.24 -11.37
N GLU A 439 2.59 -26.55 -12.62
CA GLU A 439 2.16 -27.89 -12.98
C GLU A 439 3.31 -28.89 -12.79
N PRO A 440 3.02 -30.11 -12.30
CA PRO A 440 4.03 -31.13 -12.21
C PRO A 440 4.54 -31.51 -13.60
N ALA A 441 5.84 -31.37 -13.82
CA ALA A 441 6.50 -31.79 -15.06
C ALA A 441 7.50 -32.91 -14.77
N SER A 442 7.40 -34.01 -15.51
CA SER A 442 8.48 -34.98 -15.66
C SER A 442 9.46 -34.44 -16.71
N ASP A 443 10.73 -34.29 -16.33
CA ASP A 443 11.78 -33.82 -17.22
C ASP A 443 12.83 -34.93 -17.38
N GLU A 444 12.81 -35.63 -18.52
CA GLU A 444 13.76 -36.72 -18.82
C GLU A 444 15.22 -36.23 -18.76
N ALA A 445 15.48 -34.97 -19.11
CA ALA A 445 16.82 -34.39 -19.01
C ALA A 445 17.25 -34.22 -17.55
N TRP A 446 16.30 -33.89 -16.65
CA TRP A 446 16.56 -33.86 -15.21
C TRP A 446 16.84 -35.24 -14.64
N ALA A 447 16.09 -36.28 -15.04
CA ALA A 447 16.33 -37.65 -14.56
C ALA A 447 17.78 -38.10 -14.83
N GLY A 448 18.30 -37.79 -16.02
CA GLY A 448 19.71 -38.03 -16.36
C GLY A 448 20.71 -37.20 -15.54
N ILE A 449 20.39 -35.92 -15.25
CA ILE A 449 21.21 -35.08 -14.37
C ILE A 449 21.19 -35.62 -12.93
N ALA A 450 20.03 -35.96 -12.40
CA ALA A 450 19.84 -36.46 -11.05
C ALA A 450 20.54 -37.80 -10.84
N ALA A 451 20.48 -38.72 -11.81
CA ALA A 451 21.23 -39.96 -11.78
C ALA A 451 22.75 -39.71 -11.74
N ARG A 452 23.27 -38.75 -12.53
CA ARG A 452 24.69 -38.36 -12.46
C ARG A 452 25.07 -37.72 -11.13
N LEU A 453 24.20 -36.89 -10.56
CA LEU A 453 24.41 -36.27 -9.25
C LEU A 453 24.40 -37.31 -8.13
N ALA A 454 23.56 -38.34 -8.22
CA ALA A 454 23.51 -39.43 -7.25
C ALA A 454 24.81 -40.25 -7.22
N GLY A 455 25.44 -40.48 -8.38
CA GLY A 455 26.61 -41.35 -8.50
C GLY A 455 26.26 -42.82 -8.28
N GLU A 456 27.29 -43.68 -8.27
CA GLU A 456 27.11 -45.16 -8.21
C GLU A 456 26.51 -45.66 -6.89
N GLU A 457 26.83 -44.98 -5.77
CA GLU A 457 26.36 -45.35 -4.44
C GLU A 457 25.04 -44.64 -4.05
N GLY A 458 24.59 -43.68 -4.87
CA GLY A 458 23.39 -42.89 -4.63
C GLY A 458 22.14 -43.49 -5.26
N PHE A 459 21.03 -42.76 -5.14
CA PHE A 459 19.83 -43.11 -5.89
C PHE A 459 19.03 -41.89 -6.31
N PHE A 460 18.29 -42.03 -7.40
CA PHE A 460 17.22 -41.13 -7.79
C PHE A 460 15.91 -41.94 -7.89
N ARG A 461 14.87 -41.52 -7.18
CA ARG A 461 13.53 -42.11 -7.24
C ARG A 461 12.57 -41.06 -7.80
N ASP A 462 12.11 -41.29 -9.02
CA ASP A 462 11.07 -40.48 -9.64
C ASP A 462 9.69 -40.93 -9.14
N GLY A 463 8.81 -39.97 -8.89
CA GLY A 463 7.53 -40.18 -8.22
C GLY A 463 6.37 -39.44 -8.89
N PRO A 464 5.13 -39.73 -8.46
CA PRO A 464 3.95 -39.09 -9.02
C PRO A 464 3.94 -37.59 -8.73
N ALA A 465 3.17 -36.85 -9.54
CA ALA A 465 2.99 -35.41 -9.42
C ALA A 465 4.31 -34.63 -9.26
N GLY A 466 5.37 -35.04 -9.98
CA GLY A 466 6.67 -34.36 -10.05
C GLY A 466 7.51 -34.42 -8.77
N HIS A 467 7.08 -35.22 -7.77
CA HIS A 467 7.87 -35.49 -6.58
C HIS A 467 9.03 -36.44 -6.89
N SER A 468 10.19 -36.20 -6.28
CA SER A 468 11.31 -37.12 -6.43
C SER A 468 12.26 -37.07 -5.24
N PHE A 469 12.93 -38.19 -4.97
CA PHE A 469 14.01 -38.26 -3.99
C PHE A 469 15.36 -38.40 -4.71
N LEU A 470 16.32 -37.58 -4.35
CA LEU A 470 17.70 -37.62 -4.83
C LEU A 470 18.64 -37.81 -3.64
N TYR A 471 19.23 -38.99 -3.52
CA TYR A 471 20.27 -39.28 -2.55
C TYR A 471 21.65 -39.17 -3.18
N VAL A 472 22.48 -38.30 -2.60
CA VAL A 472 23.87 -38.08 -3.00
C VAL A 472 24.78 -38.44 -1.80
N PRO A 473 25.41 -39.62 -1.80
CA PRO A 473 26.31 -40.06 -0.73
C PRO A 473 27.62 -39.26 -0.77
N ARG A 474 28.10 -38.87 0.41
CA ARG A 474 29.43 -38.32 0.66
C ARG A 474 29.90 -38.82 2.03
N ASP A 475 29.86 -37.97 3.07
CA ASP A 475 30.17 -38.37 4.46
C ASP A 475 29.20 -39.44 4.97
N PRO A 476 29.68 -40.62 5.41
CA PRO A 476 28.82 -41.68 5.95
C PRO A 476 28.24 -41.37 7.34
N ASP A 477 28.77 -40.37 8.07
CA ASP A 477 28.33 -40.05 9.42
C ASP A 477 27.18 -39.03 9.45
N VAL A 478 27.09 -38.14 8.46
CA VAL A 478 26.15 -37.02 8.45
C VAL A 478 25.27 -37.03 7.20
N LEU A 479 23.96 -37.09 7.42
CA LEU A 479 22.94 -36.92 6.39
C LEU A 479 22.15 -35.63 6.58
N VAL A 480 22.08 -34.81 5.53
CA VAL A 480 21.15 -33.67 5.46
C VAL A 480 19.96 -34.03 4.55
N VAL A 481 18.77 -34.07 5.13
CA VAL A 481 17.51 -34.22 4.39
C VAL A 481 16.95 -32.82 4.11
N THR A 482 16.83 -32.44 2.85
CA THR A 482 16.44 -31.08 2.44
C THR A 482 15.20 -31.07 1.57
N PHE A 483 14.39 -30.02 1.73
CA PHE A 483 13.10 -29.87 1.06
C PHE A 483 13.02 -28.53 0.34
N ASP A 484 12.49 -28.56 -0.87
CA ASP A 484 12.22 -27.36 -1.65
C ASP A 484 11.10 -26.51 -1.04
N ASN A 485 11.24 -25.18 -1.19
CA ASN A 485 10.21 -24.20 -0.88
C ASN A 485 9.38 -23.86 -2.13
N LEU A 486 8.39 -22.96 -2.00
CA LEU A 486 7.49 -22.57 -3.09
C LEU A 486 8.24 -21.94 -4.28
N ASP A 487 9.23 -21.08 -4.01
CA ASP A 487 9.99 -20.37 -5.05
C ASP A 487 10.85 -21.35 -5.87
N ILE A 488 11.55 -22.27 -5.20
CA ILE A 488 12.32 -23.31 -5.87
C ILE A 488 11.39 -24.23 -6.67
N ALA A 489 10.19 -24.51 -6.15
CA ALA A 489 9.20 -25.30 -6.87
C ALA A 489 8.78 -24.66 -8.19
N MET A 490 8.83 -23.33 -8.32
CA MET A 490 8.52 -22.58 -9.55
C MET A 490 9.68 -22.57 -10.57
N THR A 491 10.91 -22.94 -10.17
CA THR A 491 12.08 -22.95 -11.08
C THR A 491 12.05 -24.12 -12.06
N LYS A 492 12.68 -23.94 -13.23
CA LYS A 492 12.79 -25.02 -14.23
C LYS A 492 13.50 -26.23 -13.64
N ARG A 493 12.93 -27.42 -13.86
CA ARG A 493 13.42 -28.67 -13.25
C ARG A 493 14.88 -28.98 -13.61
N ALA A 494 15.30 -28.78 -14.86
CA ALA A 494 16.69 -28.99 -15.29
C ALA A 494 17.74 -28.13 -14.57
N GLU A 495 17.37 -26.91 -14.15
CA GLU A 495 18.26 -25.95 -13.47
C GLU A 495 18.19 -26.08 -11.95
N ARG A 496 17.15 -26.76 -11.44
CA ARG A 496 16.89 -26.94 -10.01
C ARG A 496 17.96 -27.83 -9.38
N ARG A 497 18.43 -27.41 -8.21
CA ARG A 497 19.23 -28.23 -7.30
C ARG A 497 18.49 -28.32 -5.97
N PRO A 498 18.68 -29.39 -5.18
CA PRO A 498 18.11 -29.48 -3.84
C PRO A 498 18.43 -28.23 -3.02
N TRP A 499 17.48 -27.75 -2.23
CA TRP A 499 17.70 -26.56 -1.41
C TRP A 499 18.96 -26.69 -0.55
N GLY A 500 19.88 -25.73 -0.70
CA GLY A 500 21.15 -25.73 0.03
C GLY A 500 22.25 -26.63 -0.51
N TYR A 501 22.08 -27.21 -1.71
CA TYR A 501 23.03 -28.12 -2.36
C TYR A 501 24.50 -27.69 -2.22
N GLU A 502 24.83 -26.46 -2.65
CA GLU A 502 26.20 -25.99 -2.72
C GLU A 502 26.91 -25.97 -1.36
N PHE A 503 26.22 -25.57 -0.29
CA PHE A 503 26.86 -25.52 1.03
C PHE A 503 26.96 -26.93 1.65
N ILE A 504 25.99 -27.83 1.41
CA ILE A 504 26.05 -29.22 1.88
C ILE A 504 27.22 -29.94 1.20
N GLU A 505 27.36 -29.73 -0.11
CA GLU A 505 28.47 -30.25 -0.90
C GLU A 505 29.83 -29.75 -0.40
N LYS A 506 29.95 -28.44 -0.11
CA LYS A 506 31.20 -27.86 0.44
C LYS A 506 31.58 -28.42 1.81
N GLN A 507 30.62 -28.88 2.61
CA GLN A 507 30.92 -29.55 3.90
C GLN A 507 31.23 -31.04 3.74
N GLY A 508 31.04 -31.60 2.54
CA GLY A 508 31.24 -33.02 2.28
C GLY A 508 30.15 -33.93 2.84
N TRP A 509 28.99 -33.40 3.26
CA TRP A 509 27.94 -34.23 3.88
C TRP A 509 27.10 -35.00 2.85
N SER A 510 26.61 -36.17 3.26
CA SER A 510 25.59 -36.90 2.49
C SER A 510 24.30 -36.10 2.47
N MET A 511 23.56 -36.17 1.36
CA MET A 511 22.34 -35.38 1.15
C MET A 511 21.21 -36.23 0.61
N LEU A 512 20.01 -36.09 1.20
CA LEU A 512 18.75 -36.57 0.62
C LEU A 512 17.90 -35.35 0.25
N GLY A 513 17.89 -35.00 -1.03
CA GLY A 513 17.00 -33.97 -1.57
C GLY A 513 15.62 -34.53 -1.84
N VAL A 514 14.59 -33.95 -1.22
CA VAL A 514 13.19 -34.25 -1.48
C VAL A 514 12.59 -33.10 -2.28
N LEU A 515 12.41 -33.34 -3.57
CA LEU A 515 11.97 -32.30 -4.49
C LEU A 515 10.45 -32.35 -4.62
N ALA A 516 9.81 -31.19 -4.47
CA ALA A 516 8.38 -31.02 -4.70
C ALA A 516 8.07 -30.87 -6.20
N GLY A 517 7.01 -31.51 -6.69
CA GLY A 517 6.51 -31.25 -8.05
C GLY A 517 5.62 -30.02 -8.18
N GLY A 518 5.38 -29.30 -7.08
CA GLY A 518 4.62 -28.06 -7.04
C GLY A 518 4.38 -27.60 -5.60
N TRP A 519 3.33 -26.81 -5.39
CA TRP A 519 2.93 -26.33 -4.06
C TRP A 519 2.05 -27.35 -3.33
N THR A 520 2.60 -28.54 -3.12
CA THR A 520 1.84 -29.72 -2.66
C THR A 520 1.88 -29.93 -1.16
N TRP A 521 2.71 -29.16 -0.43
CA TRP A 521 3.06 -29.42 0.96
C TRP A 521 3.53 -30.86 1.20
N TYR A 522 4.06 -31.55 0.16
CA TYR A 522 4.49 -32.93 0.25
C TYR A 522 3.38 -33.88 0.72
N ARG A 523 2.12 -33.56 0.40
CA ARG A 523 0.94 -34.34 0.80
C ARG A 523 0.57 -35.47 -0.14
N GLU A 524 1.34 -35.66 -1.20
CA GLU A 524 1.20 -36.82 -2.08
C GLU A 524 1.56 -38.10 -1.30
N PRO A 525 0.68 -39.12 -1.20
CA PRO A 525 0.89 -40.31 -0.37
C PRO A 525 2.22 -41.01 -0.62
N TRP A 526 2.65 -41.05 -1.88
CA TRP A 526 3.93 -41.63 -2.28
C TRP A 526 5.13 -41.05 -1.50
N VAL A 527 5.11 -39.77 -1.13
CA VAL A 527 6.19 -39.15 -0.36
C VAL A 527 6.27 -39.75 1.05
N ALA A 528 5.12 -39.96 1.71
CA ALA A 528 5.05 -40.63 3.00
C ALA A 528 5.55 -42.08 2.91
N ASP A 529 5.11 -42.80 1.88
CA ASP A 529 5.55 -44.19 1.63
C ASP A 529 7.06 -44.29 1.44
N GLN A 530 7.68 -43.32 0.75
CA GLN A 530 9.15 -43.29 0.62
C GLN A 530 9.85 -43.10 1.95
N PHE A 531 9.35 -42.22 2.82
CA PHE A 531 9.93 -42.01 4.15
C PHE A 531 9.76 -43.24 5.06
N ASP A 532 8.58 -43.87 5.04
CA ASP A 532 8.31 -45.11 5.76
C ASP A 532 9.22 -46.23 5.27
N ARG A 533 9.37 -46.38 3.95
CA ARG A 533 10.30 -47.34 3.35
C ARG A 533 11.75 -47.10 3.80
N LEU A 534 12.24 -45.87 3.72
CA LEU A 534 13.61 -45.54 4.14
C LEU A 534 13.83 -45.82 5.64
N ARG A 535 12.83 -45.56 6.48
CA ARG A 535 12.85 -45.91 7.90
C ARG A 535 12.96 -47.43 8.09
N ASP A 536 12.09 -48.19 7.41
CA ASP A 536 11.95 -49.62 7.61
C ASP A 536 13.15 -50.41 7.03
N GLU A 537 13.73 -49.91 5.93
CA GLU A 537 15.00 -50.42 5.35
C GLU A 537 16.23 -50.03 6.20
N GLY A 538 16.06 -49.25 7.27
CA GLY A 538 17.15 -48.83 8.14
C GLY A 538 18.10 -47.81 7.52
N PHE A 539 17.71 -47.13 6.44
CA PHE A 539 18.54 -46.14 5.73
C PHE A 539 19.08 -45.06 6.68
N PHE A 540 18.19 -44.46 7.49
CA PHE A 540 18.58 -43.41 8.42
C PHE A 540 19.51 -43.89 9.55
N ARG A 541 19.42 -45.16 9.95
CA ARG A 541 20.22 -45.74 11.04
C ARG A 541 21.70 -45.89 10.68
N ARG A 542 22.06 -45.73 9.41
CA ARG A 542 23.44 -45.79 8.92
C ARG A 542 24.24 -44.56 9.30
N PHE A 543 23.58 -43.43 9.54
CA PHE A 543 24.21 -42.15 9.83
C PHE A 543 24.23 -41.91 11.34
N LYS A 544 25.35 -41.38 11.84
CA LYS A 544 25.45 -40.95 13.25
C LYS A 544 24.56 -39.73 13.53
N ARG A 545 24.33 -38.91 12.49
CA ARG A 545 23.54 -37.68 12.62
C ARG A 545 22.72 -37.43 11.35
N VAL A 546 21.42 -37.24 11.54
CA VAL A 546 20.47 -36.89 10.49
C VAL A 546 19.84 -35.53 10.81
N VAL A 547 19.88 -34.61 9.85
CA VAL A 547 19.29 -33.27 10.01
C VAL A 547 18.30 -33.00 8.89
N PHE A 548 17.06 -32.69 9.25
CA PHE A 548 16.00 -32.25 8.34
C PHE A 548 16.01 -30.73 8.25
N TYR A 549 16.02 -30.19 7.04
CA TYR A 549 16.20 -28.76 6.79
C TYR A 549 15.24 -28.23 5.73
N GLY A 550 14.59 -27.10 6.02
CA GLY A 550 13.75 -26.42 5.04
C GLY A 550 13.20 -25.07 5.48
N ALA A 551 12.58 -24.36 4.55
CA ALA A 551 11.94 -23.06 4.77
C ALA A 551 10.51 -23.03 4.22
N SER A 552 9.59 -22.34 4.92
CA SER A 552 8.17 -22.24 4.57
C SER A 552 7.55 -23.64 4.34
N MET A 553 7.05 -23.95 3.15
CA MET A 553 6.58 -25.29 2.76
C MET A 553 7.63 -26.39 3.01
N GLY A 554 8.90 -26.13 2.73
CA GLY A 554 9.98 -27.07 3.04
C GLY A 554 10.25 -27.19 4.55
N GLY A 555 9.98 -26.13 5.32
CA GLY A 555 10.09 -26.13 6.78
C GLY A 555 9.00 -26.98 7.44
N TYR A 556 7.77 -26.95 6.89
CA TYR A 556 6.72 -27.91 7.23
C TYR A 556 7.22 -29.34 7.01
N ALA A 557 7.72 -29.65 5.81
CA ALA A 557 8.15 -31.00 5.46
C ALA A 557 9.32 -31.49 6.30
N ALA A 558 10.31 -30.63 6.54
CA ALA A 558 11.44 -30.93 7.41
C ALA A 558 10.98 -31.35 8.83
N ALA A 559 10.02 -30.62 9.40
CA ALA A 559 9.49 -30.94 10.72
C ALA A 559 8.55 -32.17 10.69
N ALA A 560 7.65 -32.28 9.71
CA ALA A 560 6.71 -33.38 9.59
C ALA A 560 7.42 -34.74 9.38
N PHE A 561 8.24 -34.84 8.33
CA PHE A 561 8.88 -36.11 7.95
C PHE A 561 10.05 -36.50 8.85
N SER A 562 10.50 -35.63 9.76
CA SER A 562 11.46 -36.00 10.80
C SER A 562 10.99 -37.18 11.66
N ALA A 563 9.68 -37.41 11.77
CA ALA A 563 9.11 -38.56 12.47
C ALA A 563 9.52 -39.92 11.87
N ALA A 564 9.93 -39.97 10.59
CA ALA A 564 10.47 -41.17 9.97
C ALA A 564 11.86 -41.55 10.51
N CYS A 565 12.56 -40.60 11.14
CA CYS A 565 13.86 -40.80 11.77
C CYS A 565 13.84 -40.24 13.21
N PRO A 566 13.23 -40.95 14.17
CA PRO A 566 13.26 -40.55 15.58
C PRO A 566 14.70 -40.28 16.06
N GLY A 567 14.90 -39.19 16.78
CA GLY A 567 16.23 -38.72 17.19
C GLY A 567 16.97 -37.84 16.18
N ALA A 568 16.41 -37.59 14.99
CA ALA A 568 16.94 -36.61 14.06
C ALA A 568 16.88 -35.17 14.61
N GLU A 569 17.59 -34.24 13.99
CA GLU A 569 17.45 -32.82 14.24
C GLU A 569 16.63 -32.14 13.14
N VAL A 570 15.95 -31.05 13.47
CA VAL A 570 15.18 -30.25 12.52
C VAL A 570 15.63 -28.80 12.58
N VAL A 571 15.83 -28.19 11.41
CA VAL A 571 16.07 -26.75 11.23
C VAL A 571 15.02 -26.22 10.27
N ALA A 572 14.10 -25.40 10.77
CA ALA A 572 12.97 -24.88 10.02
C ALA A 572 12.92 -23.34 10.05
N ILE A 573 12.81 -22.70 8.88
CA ILE A 573 12.69 -21.25 8.74
C ILE A 573 11.24 -20.90 8.34
N SER A 574 10.56 -20.09 9.15
CA SER A 574 9.16 -19.69 8.99
C SER A 574 8.23 -20.85 8.58
N PRO A 575 8.24 -22.00 9.28
CA PRO A 575 7.47 -23.16 8.86
C PRO A 575 5.97 -22.95 9.09
N GLN A 576 5.16 -23.46 8.16
CA GLN A 576 3.79 -23.80 8.50
C GLN A 576 3.80 -25.10 9.32
N SER A 577 2.96 -25.19 10.35
CA SER A 577 2.80 -26.43 11.14
C SER A 577 1.91 -27.46 10.44
N THR A 578 0.89 -26.97 9.72
CA THR A 578 -0.08 -27.71 8.90
C THR A 578 -0.91 -26.68 8.13
N LEU A 579 -1.61 -27.07 7.07
CA LEU A 579 -2.65 -26.24 6.45
C LEU A 579 -4.06 -26.80 6.65
N ASP A 580 -4.24 -27.75 7.57
CA ASP A 580 -5.56 -28.17 8.02
C ASP A 580 -6.33 -26.98 8.61
N ARG A 581 -7.38 -26.55 7.92
CA ARG A 581 -8.19 -25.38 8.29
C ARG A 581 -8.92 -25.54 9.63
N SER A 582 -9.14 -26.76 10.09
CA SER A 582 -9.71 -27.00 11.42
C SER A 582 -8.72 -26.65 12.55
N LEU A 583 -7.43 -26.78 12.27
CA LEU A 583 -6.33 -26.55 13.21
C LEU A 583 -5.71 -25.15 13.08
N VAL A 584 -5.72 -24.59 11.87
CA VAL A 584 -5.11 -23.29 11.55
C VAL A 584 -6.07 -22.35 10.79
N PRO A 585 -7.25 -22.01 11.35
CA PRO A 585 -8.20 -21.11 10.68
C PRO A 585 -7.63 -19.71 10.42
N PHE A 586 -6.56 -19.33 11.13
CA PHE A 586 -5.84 -18.08 10.95
C PHE A 586 -4.99 -18.03 9.67
N GLU A 587 -4.58 -19.15 9.06
CA GLU A 587 -3.70 -19.15 7.89
C GLU A 587 -4.47 -18.84 6.61
N THR A 588 -4.19 -17.71 5.97
CA THR A 588 -4.95 -17.16 4.83
C THR A 588 -4.22 -17.19 3.49
N ARG A 589 -2.92 -17.50 3.46
CA ARG A 589 -2.03 -17.33 2.30
C ARG A 589 -2.16 -18.44 1.28
N TYR A 590 -2.12 -19.70 1.71
CA TYR A 590 -1.88 -20.85 0.82
C TYR A 590 -3.15 -21.61 0.44
N ARG A 591 -4.13 -20.90 -0.14
CA ARG A 591 -5.46 -21.45 -0.45
C ARG A 591 -5.43 -22.68 -1.35
N SER A 592 -4.49 -22.73 -2.30
CA SER A 592 -4.33 -23.85 -3.23
C SER A 592 -4.02 -25.17 -2.55
N ALA A 593 -3.49 -25.13 -1.32
CA ALA A 593 -3.07 -26.32 -0.57
C ALA A 593 -4.02 -26.69 0.59
N TRP A 594 -5.14 -25.98 0.75
CA TRP A 594 -6.14 -26.30 1.78
C TRP A 594 -6.94 -27.57 1.49
N GLY A 595 -6.97 -28.02 0.22
CA GLY A 595 -7.68 -29.23 -0.19
C GLY A 595 -6.93 -30.54 0.01
N TYR A 596 -5.64 -30.50 0.39
CA TYR A 596 -4.87 -31.71 0.64
C TYR A 596 -5.27 -32.39 1.94
N ASP A 597 -5.06 -33.71 2.00
CA ASP A 597 -5.26 -34.47 3.24
C ASP A 597 -4.06 -34.28 4.19
N TYR A 598 -4.32 -33.67 5.34
CA TYR A 598 -3.35 -33.49 6.44
C TYR A 598 -3.56 -34.50 7.57
N SER A 599 -4.27 -35.60 7.32
CA SER A 599 -4.33 -36.73 8.24
C SER A 599 -3.01 -37.53 8.26
N GLY A 600 -2.92 -38.48 9.17
CA GLY A 600 -1.79 -39.40 9.28
C GLY A 600 -0.56 -38.86 10.01
N PRO A 601 0.52 -39.65 10.09
CA PRO A 601 1.66 -39.40 10.97
C PRO A 601 2.49 -38.17 10.59
N TYR A 602 2.45 -37.77 9.32
CA TYR A 602 3.18 -36.61 8.81
C TYR A 602 2.27 -35.38 8.62
N GLY A 603 1.00 -35.44 9.05
CA GLY A 603 -0.02 -34.44 8.81
C GLY A 603 0.21 -33.10 9.51
N ASP A 604 0.54 -33.14 10.79
CA ASP A 604 0.85 -31.97 11.63
C ASP A 604 2.31 -31.99 12.08
N ALA A 605 3.11 -31.10 11.50
CA ALA A 605 4.52 -30.97 11.78
C ALA A 605 4.82 -30.62 13.25
N ALA A 606 3.92 -29.90 13.94
CA ALA A 606 4.11 -29.58 15.35
C ALA A 606 3.97 -30.81 16.25
N THR A 607 3.19 -31.80 15.82
CA THR A 607 3.01 -33.07 16.52
C THR A 607 4.09 -34.07 16.10
N ALA A 608 4.30 -34.26 14.80
CA ALA A 608 5.24 -35.23 14.24
C ALA A 608 6.69 -34.96 14.69
N SER A 609 7.11 -33.70 14.71
CA SER A 609 8.48 -33.31 15.09
C SER A 609 8.82 -33.56 16.57
N ARG A 610 7.88 -34.00 17.41
CA ARG A 610 8.16 -34.41 18.80
C ARG A 610 9.10 -35.62 18.88
N ALA A 611 9.15 -36.45 17.85
CA ALA A 611 10.07 -37.58 17.76
C ALA A 611 11.53 -37.15 17.48
N ALA A 612 11.75 -35.91 17.04
CA ALA A 612 13.08 -35.37 16.79
C ALA A 612 13.83 -35.11 18.12
N ARG A 613 15.16 -35.23 18.10
CA ARG A 613 16.03 -34.86 19.22
C ARG A 613 15.97 -33.37 19.53
N ARG A 614 15.92 -32.53 18.49
CA ARG A 614 15.87 -31.07 18.60
C ARG A 614 15.18 -30.46 17.39
N VAL A 615 14.32 -29.47 17.59
CA VAL A 615 13.62 -28.72 16.54
C VAL A 615 13.93 -27.25 16.68
N THR A 616 14.77 -26.71 15.79
CA THR A 616 15.14 -25.29 15.79
C THR A 616 14.28 -24.53 14.79
N ILE A 617 13.50 -23.57 15.27
CA ILE A 617 12.56 -22.77 14.46
C ILE A 617 13.01 -21.32 14.45
N LEU A 618 13.31 -20.80 13.26
CA LEU A 618 13.60 -19.38 13.02
C LEU A 618 12.33 -18.71 12.49
N PHE A 619 11.85 -17.65 13.12
CA PHE A 619 10.63 -16.94 12.69
C PHE A 619 10.60 -15.49 13.17
N ASP A 620 9.91 -14.61 12.47
CA ASP A 620 9.62 -13.27 12.97
C ASP A 620 8.39 -13.29 13.90
N PRO A 621 8.52 -12.95 15.20
CA PRO A 621 7.37 -12.87 16.11
C PRO A 621 6.38 -11.75 15.79
N TYR A 622 6.72 -10.82 14.89
CA TYR A 622 5.83 -9.75 14.45
C TYR A 622 5.14 -10.02 13.11
N GLU A 623 5.43 -11.15 12.48
CA GLU A 623 4.65 -11.67 11.35
C GLU A 623 3.54 -12.57 11.92
N PRO A 624 2.26 -12.12 11.98
CA PRO A 624 1.24 -12.80 12.77
C PRO A 624 0.99 -14.25 12.37
N LEU A 625 1.01 -14.55 11.07
CA LEU A 625 0.75 -15.90 10.56
C LEU A 625 1.90 -16.85 10.88
N ASP A 626 3.15 -16.40 10.71
CA ASP A 626 4.33 -17.18 11.05
C ASP A 626 4.45 -17.41 12.55
N ALA A 627 4.17 -16.37 13.35
CA ALA A 627 4.17 -16.48 14.80
C ALA A 627 3.10 -17.46 15.29
N ALA A 628 1.90 -17.44 14.69
CA ALA A 628 0.83 -18.38 15.03
C ALA A 628 1.20 -19.83 14.71
N HIS A 629 1.85 -20.10 13.57
CA HIS A 629 2.39 -21.44 13.27
C HIS A 629 3.51 -21.83 14.23
N ALA A 630 4.50 -20.97 14.46
CA ALA A 630 5.60 -21.25 15.39
C ALA A 630 5.10 -21.52 16.82
N ASN A 631 3.99 -20.88 17.24
CA ASN A 631 3.38 -21.10 18.55
C ASN A 631 2.80 -22.51 18.73
N ARG A 632 2.38 -23.20 17.67
CA ARG A 632 1.88 -24.58 17.75
C ARG A 632 2.96 -25.58 18.15
N PHE A 633 4.24 -25.31 17.84
CA PHE A 633 5.37 -26.14 18.25
C PHE A 633 5.64 -25.96 19.76
N THR A 634 5.19 -26.92 20.56
CA THR A 634 5.18 -26.88 22.04
C THR A 634 6.02 -27.98 22.70
N GLY A 635 6.67 -28.85 21.92
CA GLY A 635 7.50 -29.93 22.44
C GLY A 635 8.70 -29.42 23.24
N ALA A 636 9.13 -30.19 24.24
CA ALA A 636 10.30 -29.87 25.06
C ALA A 636 11.62 -29.84 24.25
N ASN A 637 11.63 -30.46 23.08
CA ASN A 637 12.72 -30.48 22.11
C ASN A 637 12.77 -29.24 21.20
N VAL A 638 11.81 -28.31 21.31
CA VAL A 638 11.68 -27.15 20.43
C VAL A 638 12.49 -25.96 20.95
N VAL A 639 13.36 -25.41 20.10
CA VAL A 639 14.10 -24.17 20.30
C VAL A 639 13.59 -23.11 19.33
N LYS A 640 12.99 -22.05 19.88
CA LYS A 640 12.44 -20.91 19.11
C LYS A 640 13.47 -19.78 19.04
N LEU A 641 14.03 -19.57 17.85
CA LEU A 641 14.93 -18.46 17.54
C LEU A 641 14.14 -17.31 16.91
N ARG A 642 13.90 -16.27 17.70
CA ARG A 642 13.06 -15.13 17.30
C ARG A 642 13.85 -14.15 16.45
N CYS A 643 13.31 -13.79 15.29
CA CYS A 643 13.88 -12.84 14.35
C CYS A 643 13.00 -11.59 14.18
N PRO A 644 12.84 -10.75 15.23
CA PRO A 644 12.00 -9.56 15.17
C PRO A 644 12.27 -8.65 13.96
N LEU A 645 11.18 -8.23 13.31
CA LEU A 645 11.16 -7.19 12.26
C LEU A 645 11.91 -7.57 10.98
N MET A 646 11.95 -8.88 10.68
CA MET A 646 12.55 -9.49 9.49
C MET A 646 11.51 -10.04 8.50
N GLY A 647 10.22 -10.01 8.84
CA GLY A 647 9.07 -10.48 8.05
C GLY A 647 9.13 -11.96 7.63
N HIS A 648 8.23 -12.34 6.73
CA HIS A 648 8.07 -13.73 6.31
C HIS A 648 9.28 -14.30 5.54
N ARG A 649 9.85 -13.53 4.59
CA ARG A 649 11.03 -13.93 3.79
C ARG A 649 12.33 -13.82 4.59
N LEU A 650 12.34 -14.44 5.76
CA LEU A 650 13.42 -14.39 6.73
C LEU A 650 14.74 -14.91 6.14
N GLY A 651 14.70 -15.98 5.34
CA GLY A 651 15.90 -16.49 4.66
C GLY A 651 16.57 -15.43 3.77
N SER A 652 15.78 -14.68 3.00
CA SER A 652 16.28 -13.57 2.17
C SER A 652 16.88 -12.44 3.02
N SER A 653 16.23 -12.09 4.13
CA SER A 653 16.74 -11.06 5.05
C SER A 653 18.08 -11.47 5.70
N LEU A 654 18.20 -12.72 6.15
CA LEU A 654 19.45 -13.26 6.70
C LEU A 654 20.57 -13.30 5.65
N SER A 655 20.23 -13.59 4.39
CA SER A 655 21.18 -13.61 3.27
C SER A 655 21.70 -12.22 2.95
N GLN A 656 20.82 -11.22 2.88
CA GLN A 656 21.20 -9.81 2.66
C GLN A 656 22.08 -9.25 3.79
N MET A 657 21.92 -9.74 5.01
CA MET A 657 22.78 -9.41 6.14
C MET A 657 24.11 -10.19 6.16
N GLY A 658 24.30 -11.16 5.25
CA GLY A 658 25.49 -12.00 5.18
C GLY A 658 25.60 -13.06 6.28
N ILE A 659 24.54 -13.30 7.06
CA ILE A 659 24.58 -14.21 8.23
C ILE A 659 23.86 -15.56 8.00
N LEU A 660 23.18 -15.72 6.87
CA LEU A 660 22.41 -16.95 6.59
C LEU A 660 23.31 -18.19 6.57
N SER A 661 24.38 -18.18 5.77
CA SER A 661 25.23 -19.35 5.57
C SER A 661 25.83 -19.85 6.88
N ASP A 662 26.43 -18.96 7.67
CA ASP A 662 27.03 -19.31 8.96
C ASP A 662 26.00 -19.85 9.95
N THR A 663 24.81 -19.23 9.98
CA THR A 663 23.71 -19.67 10.84
C THR A 663 23.24 -21.08 10.47
N ILE A 664 23.01 -21.33 9.19
CA ILE A 664 22.53 -22.63 8.71
C ILE A 664 23.61 -23.69 8.88
N LEU A 665 24.88 -23.40 8.57
CA LEU A 665 25.98 -24.34 8.80
C LEU A 665 26.17 -24.68 10.27
N ALA A 666 26.06 -23.70 11.17
CA ALA A 666 26.08 -23.95 12.62
C ALA A 666 24.89 -24.84 13.05
N ALA A 667 23.69 -24.60 12.51
CA ALA A 667 22.50 -25.39 12.80
C ALA A 667 22.66 -26.84 12.31
N LEU A 668 23.07 -26.99 11.05
CA LEU A 668 23.28 -28.28 10.42
C LEU A 668 24.46 -29.05 11.00
N SER A 669 25.43 -28.39 11.65
CA SER A 669 26.51 -29.04 12.39
C SER A 669 26.22 -29.26 13.88
N GLY A 670 25.04 -28.84 14.37
CA GLY A 670 24.58 -29.10 15.74
C GLY A 670 25.25 -28.21 16.78
N ARG A 671 25.91 -27.15 16.29
CA ARG A 671 26.68 -26.18 17.08
C ARG A 671 25.94 -24.85 17.25
N LEU A 672 24.73 -24.71 16.73
CA LEU A 672 23.97 -23.48 16.84
C LEU A 672 23.38 -23.34 18.24
N GLU A 673 24.04 -22.53 19.05
CA GLU A 673 23.53 -22.11 20.35
C GLU A 673 22.76 -20.78 20.23
N PRO A 674 21.64 -20.60 20.98
CA PRO A 674 20.84 -19.38 20.91
C PRO A 674 21.67 -18.11 21.15
N VAL A 675 22.65 -18.17 22.06
CA VAL A 675 23.52 -17.02 22.37
C VAL A 675 24.35 -16.57 21.16
N ASP A 676 24.92 -17.51 20.40
CA ASP A 676 25.73 -17.20 19.23
C ASP A 676 24.84 -16.75 18.07
N PHE A 677 23.68 -17.37 17.91
CA PHE A 677 22.67 -16.92 16.96
C PHE A 677 22.28 -15.45 17.20
N TYR A 678 21.91 -15.10 18.44
CA TYR A 678 21.52 -13.72 18.76
C TYR A 678 22.69 -12.73 18.71
N ARG A 679 23.94 -13.18 18.90
CA ARG A 679 25.13 -12.37 18.66
C ARG A 679 25.23 -12.00 17.18
N ASN A 680 25.12 -12.99 16.29
CA ASN A 680 25.18 -12.79 14.83
C ASN A 680 23.98 -11.98 14.32
N LEU A 681 22.79 -12.22 14.86
CA LEU A 681 21.57 -11.51 14.47
C LEU A 681 21.65 -9.99 14.74
N ARG A 682 22.56 -9.52 15.59
CA ARG A 682 22.80 -8.07 15.79
C ARG A 682 23.29 -7.36 14.53
N ALA A 683 23.76 -8.07 13.51
CA ALA A 683 24.01 -7.50 12.18
C ALA A 683 22.80 -6.73 11.63
N ARG A 684 21.58 -7.08 12.06
CA ARG A 684 20.36 -6.33 11.72
C ARG A 684 20.37 -4.87 12.16
N HIS A 685 21.19 -4.47 13.14
CA HIS A 685 21.23 -3.09 13.61
C HIS A 685 21.71 -2.11 12.51
N SER A 686 22.48 -2.59 11.53
CA SER A 686 22.86 -1.84 10.33
C SER A 686 21.98 -2.16 9.11
N PHE A 687 20.99 -3.05 9.24
CA PHE A 687 20.12 -3.42 8.15
C PHE A 687 18.99 -2.39 7.99
N PRO A 688 18.85 -1.69 6.84
CA PRO A 688 17.92 -0.57 6.70
C PRO A 688 16.46 -0.92 7.00
N ARG A 689 16.02 -2.12 6.60
CA ARG A 689 14.67 -2.61 6.89
C ARG A 689 14.42 -2.71 8.39
N TYR A 690 15.34 -3.33 9.14
CA TYR A 690 15.19 -3.46 10.60
C TYR A 690 15.09 -2.10 11.29
N GLN A 691 15.98 -1.17 10.91
CA GLN A 691 15.98 0.18 11.47
C GLN A 691 14.64 0.88 11.23
N LYS A 692 14.15 0.85 9.98
CA LYS A 692 12.86 1.42 9.57
C LYS A 692 11.71 0.82 10.37
N GLU A 693 11.61 -0.51 10.40
CA GLU A 693 10.53 -1.21 11.10
C GLU A 693 10.58 -1.01 12.61
N LEU A 694 11.77 -0.91 13.21
CA LEU A 694 11.93 -0.60 14.62
C LEU A 694 11.45 0.82 14.95
N PHE A 695 11.80 1.78 14.11
CA PHE A 695 11.32 3.17 14.24
C PHE A 695 9.80 3.25 14.08
N ARG A 696 9.25 2.67 13.02
CA ARG A 696 7.80 2.63 12.76
C ARG A 696 7.03 1.96 13.87
N ARG A 697 7.54 0.84 14.39
CA ARG A 697 6.92 0.15 15.52
C ARG A 697 6.94 1.00 16.79
N ALA A 698 8.02 1.72 17.07
CA ALA A 698 8.05 2.64 18.20
C ALA A 698 6.99 3.75 18.05
N MET A 699 6.80 4.26 16.83
CA MET A 699 5.76 5.24 16.52
C MET A 699 4.35 4.67 16.69
N SER A 700 4.04 3.52 16.09
CA SER A 700 2.70 2.91 16.13
C SER A 700 2.29 2.45 17.52
N GLN A 701 3.25 2.19 18.40
CA GLN A 701 3.03 1.85 19.81
C GLN A 701 2.90 3.10 20.70
N GLY A 702 2.82 4.31 20.14
CA GLY A 702 2.71 5.56 20.90
C GLY A 702 3.95 5.85 21.74
N ARG A 703 5.15 5.43 21.30
CA ARG A 703 6.43 5.63 22.00
C ARG A 703 7.36 6.59 21.25
N PRO A 704 6.98 7.88 21.09
CA PRO A 704 7.74 8.84 20.29
C PRO A 704 9.16 9.06 20.83
N ASP A 705 9.40 9.03 22.14
CA ASP A 705 10.77 9.18 22.70
C ASP A 705 11.68 8.00 22.38
N LEU A 706 11.13 6.79 22.28
CA LEU A 706 11.89 5.63 21.81
C LEU A 706 12.22 5.79 20.33
N ALA A 707 11.24 6.20 19.52
CA ALA A 707 11.45 6.50 18.11
C ALA A 707 12.53 7.59 17.92
N ARG A 708 12.52 8.65 18.74
CA ARG A 708 13.56 9.70 18.75
C ARG A 708 14.95 9.13 19.04
N ARG A 709 15.08 8.26 20.04
CA ARG A 709 16.36 7.62 20.38
C ARG A 709 16.86 6.70 19.27
N VAL A 710 15.98 5.87 18.70
CA VAL A 710 16.30 5.02 17.56
C VAL A 710 16.75 5.88 16.38
N GLY A 711 16.00 6.94 16.08
CA GLY A 711 16.31 7.80 14.94
C GLY A 711 17.62 8.56 15.09
N ARG A 712 17.91 9.14 16.25
CA ARG A 712 19.23 9.73 16.54
C ARG A 712 20.34 8.69 16.40
N TRP A 713 20.15 7.48 16.93
CA TRP A 713 21.15 6.43 16.87
C TRP A 713 21.46 6.02 15.41
N VAL A 714 20.43 5.82 14.58
CA VAL A 714 20.60 5.45 13.16
C VAL A 714 21.24 6.59 12.38
N LEU A 715 20.69 7.80 12.46
CA LEU A 715 21.14 8.95 11.67
C LEU A 715 22.55 9.44 12.04
N SER A 716 23.04 9.10 13.25
CA SER A 716 24.44 9.37 13.63
C SER A 716 25.46 8.39 13.02
N ARG A 717 25.02 7.28 12.42
CA ARG A 717 25.85 6.16 11.95
C ARG A 717 25.65 5.83 10.46
N GLY A 718 24.79 6.57 9.79
CA GLY A 718 24.43 6.39 8.38
C GLY A 718 23.21 7.26 8.07
N ASP A 719 22.70 7.16 6.84
CA ASP A 719 21.38 7.74 6.52
C ASP A 719 20.32 6.64 6.50
N ASN A 720 19.12 7.02 6.92
CA ASN A 720 17.92 6.24 6.70
C ASN A 720 16.79 7.24 6.51
N ARG A 721 16.42 7.50 5.25
CA ARG A 721 15.50 8.58 4.91
C ARG A 721 14.13 8.43 5.58
N ALA A 722 13.62 7.21 5.70
CA ALA A 722 12.36 6.93 6.41
C ALA A 722 12.40 7.47 7.84
N ILE A 723 13.52 7.20 8.52
CA ILE A 723 13.78 7.66 9.88
C ILE A 723 14.02 9.16 9.91
N ARG A 724 14.76 9.74 8.96
CA ARG A 724 14.98 11.19 8.86
C ARG A 724 13.67 11.97 8.73
N LEU A 725 12.78 11.52 7.85
CA LEU A 725 11.43 12.10 7.71
C LEU A 725 10.60 11.90 8.98
N GLY A 726 10.61 10.70 9.57
CA GLY A 726 9.90 10.42 10.82
C GLY A 726 10.42 11.25 12.01
N MET A 727 11.74 11.46 12.10
CA MET A 727 12.39 12.31 13.10
C MET A 727 12.01 13.78 12.91
N ALA A 728 11.96 14.24 11.66
CA ALA A 728 11.51 15.59 11.34
C ALA A 728 10.06 15.80 11.82
N ALA A 729 9.17 14.82 11.67
CA ALA A 729 7.80 14.88 12.19
C ALA A 729 7.73 14.87 13.73
N LEU A 730 8.53 14.02 14.39
CA LEU A 730 8.58 13.90 15.85
C LEU A 730 9.03 15.17 16.57
N ASN A 731 9.96 15.92 15.98
CA ASN A 731 10.50 17.13 16.60
C ASN A 731 9.52 18.31 16.57
N GLN A 732 8.38 18.19 15.87
CA GLN A 732 7.38 19.25 15.74
C GLN A 732 6.29 19.16 16.80
N VAL A 733 5.95 17.95 17.24
CA VAL A 733 4.93 17.77 18.30
C VAL A 733 5.52 17.98 19.71
N ALA A 734 6.83 18.19 19.82
CA ALA A 734 7.55 18.38 21.09
C ALA A 734 7.92 19.84 21.41
N VAL A 735 7.16 20.82 20.91
CA VAL A 735 7.19 22.18 21.48
C VAL A 735 5.99 22.29 22.42
N PRO A 736 6.14 22.08 23.74
CA PRO A 736 5.14 22.55 24.68
C PRO A 736 5.16 24.07 24.68
N GLU A 737 3.98 24.68 24.72
CA GLU A 737 3.80 26.09 25.04
C GLU A 737 4.65 26.45 26.26
N ALA A 738 5.66 27.29 26.06
CA ALA A 738 6.26 28.00 27.18
C ALA A 738 5.19 28.93 27.72
N HIS A 739 4.55 28.53 28.81
CA HIS A 739 3.76 29.43 29.64
C HIS A 739 4.65 30.63 29.97
N ALA A 740 4.33 31.78 29.37
CA ALA A 740 4.80 33.06 29.84
C ALA A 740 4.12 33.30 31.17
N ASP A 741 4.82 32.97 32.25
CA ASP A 741 4.51 33.42 33.60
C ASP A 741 4.61 34.95 33.58
N VAL A 742 3.46 35.60 33.54
CA VAL A 742 3.34 37.04 33.80
C VAL A 742 3.27 37.20 35.31
N SER A 743 4.42 37.40 35.92
CA SER A 743 4.56 37.96 37.26
C SER A 743 5.57 39.12 37.23
N ASN A 744 5.10 40.27 36.75
CA ASN A 744 5.19 41.60 37.39
C ASN A 744 4.77 42.70 36.40
#